data_AF-A0A1N6YI08-F1
#
_entry.id   AF-A0A1N6YI08-F1
#
_cell.length_a   1.000
_cell.length_b   1.000
_cell.length_c   1.000
_cell.angle_alpha   90.00
_cell.angle_beta   90.00
_cell.angle_gamma   90.00
#
_symmetry.space_group_name_H-M   'P 1'
#
loop_
_entity.id
_entity.type
_entity.pdbx_description
1 polymer ?
#
loop_
_entity_poly.entity_id
_entity_poly.type
_entity_poly.pdbx_seq_one_letter_code
_entity_poly.pdbx_strand_id
1 'polypeptide(L)'
;MAYELVTSSDVAPVRTSGKNHWLSTGDDPFFQIQFGTFRKRFVVIYLNSQSSLLDPRIYVDHGSGYSESRARSFDTGRSFIFMADIGSVGLIRSLRIDPASCPCRFVLTVEGYETSVSANAAIEARLSTDMAGAKLCDLGRLPRFGIPRLSLPFRRKHIDVETYVQTHYALASAIAHPERPFGDRIWLSIVVPVYNAPPRYLEALVQSFRNQKVKGAELILSDDASNSEETRRWLTQLRRQNDVRIVFNRQNGGIAQATNAGLIEARGDWITFLDHDDVIAPDALNMIARTLREHPETMFLYTDEVVVDDKLKPTGVMLKPAPDPVLLSGVNYINHFSLFRRERLQQIGLLRPGFDGSQDYDLLLRYLKGLADETILHLPYPAYWWRRTGQTYSRKFIVRATQAARQALKDRYSTEGKPASVGPALTETLHKVDFAANDWPMISIIIPSRDSYDLIRRILRDVFENTDYPSFEVIVVDNGSTDPLVLALYADYTTTYPNFRAEVKAETFNFARAINKGMALARGEHCLLLNNDIEVIDRSWMKELVSCLSYEKVGIVGAKLLYPNGKIQHAGVIAGFGGLAGHWYLNKPSDFGGPMNRLHVRNSMTCVTGAVMLISKTCAQRVGKWDETNFSVAYNDVDYSMRAYKAGFRTVWTPFACLYHHESVSRGSDLLGERKKRFDREKENLRKLHGTTDFQDPAIHPGYERNHSTPSLEMPLVAASARSWWPTERL
;
A
#
# COMPACT_ATOMS: atom_id res chain seq x y z
N MET A 1 34.36 -32.00 4.67
CA MET A 1 33.68 -30.78 5.18
C MET A 1 32.43 -30.60 4.34
N ALA A 2 31.31 -30.21 4.94
CA ALA A 2 30.11 -29.88 4.17
C ALA A 2 29.41 -28.69 4.82
N TYR A 3 30.18 -27.62 5.02
CA TYR A 3 29.60 -26.30 5.22
C TYR A 3 30.26 -25.30 4.27
N GLU A 4 29.48 -24.31 3.86
CA GLU A 4 29.94 -23.16 3.10
C GLU A 4 29.82 -21.92 3.97
N LEU A 5 30.86 -21.08 3.98
CA LEU A 5 30.87 -19.84 4.73
C LEU A 5 30.59 -18.68 3.77
N VAL A 6 29.41 -18.10 3.87
CA VAL A 6 28.98 -16.93 3.10
C VAL A 6 29.09 -15.70 4.00
N THR A 7 29.62 -14.60 3.48
CA THR A 7 29.79 -13.35 4.24
C THR A 7 28.92 -12.25 3.64
N SER A 8 28.50 -11.30 4.48
CA SER A 8 27.82 -10.08 4.00
C SER A 8 28.80 -9.11 3.34
N SER A 9 28.27 -8.16 2.57
CA SER A 9 29.07 -7.07 1.98
C SER A 9 29.78 -6.20 3.01
N ASP A 10 29.32 -6.25 4.26
CA ASP A 10 29.76 -5.41 5.37
C ASP A 10 30.89 -6.07 6.17
N VAL A 11 31.44 -7.18 5.65
CA VAL A 11 32.59 -7.89 6.17
C VAL A 11 33.66 -8.02 5.09
N ALA A 12 34.77 -7.32 5.25
CA ALA A 12 35.89 -7.34 4.31
C ALA A 12 37.07 -8.15 4.87
N PRO A 13 37.73 -9.01 4.06
CA PRO A 13 38.96 -9.67 4.47
C PRO A 13 40.10 -8.65 4.61
N VAL A 14 40.86 -8.71 5.70
CA VAL A 14 42.01 -7.83 5.92
C VAL A 14 43.21 -8.37 5.12
N ARG A 15 43.68 -7.61 4.13
CA ARG A 15 44.71 -8.05 3.14
C ARG A 15 46.13 -8.26 3.69
N THR A 16 46.36 -8.09 4.99
CA THR A 16 47.66 -8.30 5.62
C THR A 16 47.52 -9.29 6.77
N SER A 17 48.19 -10.44 6.64
CA SER A 17 48.26 -11.60 7.54
C SER A 17 47.01 -12.50 7.64
N GLY A 18 47.12 -13.72 7.08
CA GLY A 18 46.26 -14.89 7.39
C GLY A 18 44.89 -14.97 6.69
N LYS A 19 44.51 -16.18 6.22
CA LYS A 19 43.11 -16.53 5.96
C LYS A 19 42.39 -16.49 7.31
N ASN A 20 41.29 -15.74 7.44
CA ASN A 20 40.40 -15.61 8.63
C ASN A 20 40.45 -14.27 9.39
N HIS A 21 41.19 -13.27 8.93
CA HIS A 21 41.12 -11.90 9.49
C HIS A 21 40.07 -11.07 8.76
N TRP A 22 39.16 -10.48 9.53
CA TRP A 22 38.00 -9.78 9.02
C TRP A 22 37.86 -8.40 9.64
N LEU A 23 37.38 -7.46 8.84
CA LEU A 23 36.99 -6.13 9.26
C LEU A 23 35.49 -6.01 9.03
N SER A 24 34.74 -5.74 10.10
CA SER A 24 33.38 -5.23 9.98
C SER A 24 33.45 -3.77 9.52
N THR A 25 32.80 -3.48 8.39
CA THR A 25 32.84 -2.17 7.71
C THR A 25 31.47 -1.51 7.53
N GLY A 26 30.38 -2.13 8.00
CA GLY A 26 29.01 -1.66 7.75
C GLY A 26 28.01 -1.97 8.87
N ASP A 27 26.72 -1.82 8.56
CA ASP A 27 25.61 -1.81 9.53
C ASP A 27 25.06 -3.21 9.85
N ASP A 28 25.29 -4.23 8.99
CA ASP A 28 24.88 -5.63 9.22
C ASP A 28 26.00 -6.65 8.87
N PRO A 29 27.13 -6.62 9.59
CA PRO A 29 28.22 -7.57 9.36
C PRO A 29 27.78 -8.97 9.81
N PHE A 30 27.75 -9.96 8.90
CA PHE A 30 27.40 -11.32 9.28
C PHE A 30 28.16 -12.39 8.50
N PHE A 31 28.27 -13.57 9.13
CA PHE A 31 28.70 -14.81 8.51
C PHE A 31 27.57 -15.82 8.55
N GLN A 32 27.31 -16.45 7.42
CA GLN A 32 26.37 -17.53 7.29
C GLN A 32 27.13 -18.84 7.05
N ILE A 33 26.96 -19.79 7.95
CA ILE A 33 27.50 -21.14 7.88
C ILE A 33 26.39 -22.02 7.33
N GLN A 34 26.41 -22.29 6.03
CA GLN A 34 25.42 -23.14 5.37
C GLN A 34 25.81 -24.60 5.47
N PHE A 35 24.89 -25.49 5.81
CA PHE A 35 25.18 -26.91 5.99
C PHE A 35 24.61 -27.76 4.88
N GLY A 36 25.41 -28.72 4.41
CA GLY A 36 24.94 -29.78 3.51
C GLY A 36 24.03 -30.79 4.20
N THR A 37 23.40 -31.65 3.39
CA THR A 37 22.53 -32.75 3.84
C THR A 37 23.27 -33.73 4.76
N PHE A 38 24.52 -34.05 4.42
CA PHE A 38 25.44 -34.83 5.25
C PHE A 38 26.52 -33.90 5.79
N ARG A 39 26.73 -33.90 7.11
CA ARG A 39 27.64 -32.96 7.77
C ARG A 39 28.19 -33.54 9.06
N LYS A 40 29.24 -32.90 9.56
CA LYS A 40 29.75 -33.18 10.90
C LYS A 40 28.74 -32.71 11.94
N ARG A 41 28.51 -33.53 12.97
CA ARG A 41 27.43 -33.34 13.94
C ARG A 41 27.57 -32.07 14.79
N PHE A 42 28.80 -31.71 15.15
CA PHE A 42 29.10 -30.55 15.98
C PHE A 42 29.80 -29.48 15.15
N VAL A 43 29.44 -28.22 15.37
CA VAL A 43 30.14 -27.06 14.82
C VAL A 43 30.65 -26.19 15.97
N VAL A 44 31.90 -25.73 15.85
CA VAL A 44 32.52 -24.81 16.79
C VAL A 44 32.94 -23.55 16.03
N ILE A 45 32.55 -22.39 16.54
CA ILE A 45 32.89 -21.08 15.99
C ILE A 45 33.81 -20.38 16.98
N TYR A 46 35.03 -20.09 16.55
CA TYR A 46 36.02 -19.34 17.30
C TYR A 46 36.01 -17.90 16.80
N LEU A 47 35.69 -16.95 17.68
CA LEU A 47 35.58 -15.54 17.36
C LEU A 47 36.46 -14.73 18.32
N ASN A 48 37.44 -14.00 17.81
CA ASN A 48 38.39 -13.24 18.62
C ASN A 48 38.57 -11.82 18.09
N SER A 49 38.39 -10.81 18.94
CA SER A 49 38.61 -9.42 18.57
C SER A 49 40.08 -9.03 18.55
N GLN A 50 40.43 -8.15 17.61
CA GLN A 50 41.76 -7.55 17.50
C GLN A 50 41.77 -6.06 17.86
N SER A 51 40.61 -5.44 18.14
CA SER A 51 40.53 -3.97 18.29
C SER A 51 39.55 -3.49 19.37
N SER A 52 38.28 -3.91 19.33
CA SER A 52 37.22 -3.46 20.25
C SER A 52 36.43 -4.63 20.86
N LEU A 53 35.45 -4.36 21.73
CA LEU A 53 34.57 -5.42 22.22
C LEU A 53 33.60 -5.86 21.11
N LEU A 54 33.30 -7.16 21.08
CA LEU A 54 32.30 -7.78 20.20
C LEU A 54 31.00 -7.98 20.99
N ASP A 55 29.86 -7.85 20.33
CA ASP A 55 28.52 -8.12 20.84
C ASP A 55 27.79 -9.16 19.97
N PRO A 56 28.25 -10.42 19.99
CA PRO A 56 27.83 -11.38 18.99
C PRO A 56 26.35 -11.76 19.11
N ARG A 57 25.70 -11.97 17.96
CA ARG A 57 24.34 -12.53 17.86
C ARG A 57 24.34 -13.76 16.96
N ILE A 58 23.58 -14.78 17.34
CA ILE A 58 23.47 -16.03 16.56
C ILE A 58 22.01 -16.32 16.21
N TYR A 59 21.79 -16.68 14.95
CA TYR A 59 20.50 -17.06 14.38
C TYR A 59 20.58 -18.47 13.82
N VAL A 60 19.49 -19.22 13.95
CA VAL A 60 19.37 -20.59 13.43
C VAL A 60 18.30 -20.63 12.34
N ASP A 61 18.67 -21.06 11.13
CA ASP A 61 17.70 -21.29 10.05
C ASP A 61 17.35 -22.78 9.92
N HIS A 62 16.05 -23.07 10.04
CA HIS A 62 15.46 -24.39 9.84
C HIS A 62 14.81 -24.54 8.44
N GLY A 63 15.03 -23.58 7.53
CA GLY A 63 14.40 -23.48 6.22
C GLY A 63 13.29 -22.43 6.11
N SER A 64 13.10 -21.58 7.12
CA SER A 64 12.13 -20.48 7.16
C SER A 64 12.77 -19.09 7.06
N GLY A 65 14.11 -19.02 6.93
CA GLY A 65 14.87 -17.79 7.05
C GLY A 65 15.11 -17.37 8.50
N TYR A 66 15.87 -16.29 8.68
CA TYR A 66 16.22 -15.71 9.97
C TYR A 66 15.10 -14.83 10.52
N SER A 67 15.03 -14.71 11.85
CA SER A 67 14.08 -13.83 12.52
C SER A 67 14.72 -13.28 13.79
N GLU A 68 14.61 -11.97 13.98
CA GLU A 68 15.04 -11.27 15.20
C GLU A 68 14.45 -11.89 16.48
N SER A 69 13.19 -12.32 16.42
CA SER A 69 12.49 -12.97 17.55
C SER A 69 13.12 -14.30 18.01
N ARG A 70 13.98 -14.89 17.17
CA ARG A 70 14.66 -16.18 17.41
C ARG A 70 16.18 -16.03 17.53
N ALA A 71 16.70 -14.81 17.48
CA ALA A 71 18.12 -14.53 17.67
C ALA A 71 18.54 -14.75 19.12
N ARG A 72 19.74 -15.28 19.34
CA ARG A 72 20.38 -15.34 20.65
C ARG A 72 21.49 -14.29 20.70
N SER A 73 21.33 -13.30 21.57
CA SER A 73 22.35 -12.28 21.84
C SER A 73 23.22 -12.70 23.02
N PHE A 74 24.50 -12.34 22.98
CA PHE A 74 25.47 -12.64 24.03
C PHE A 74 26.09 -11.35 24.59
N ASP A 75 26.50 -11.39 25.86
CA ASP A 75 27.15 -10.26 26.51
C ASP A 75 28.46 -9.88 25.82
N THR A 76 28.73 -8.58 25.71
CA THR A 76 29.94 -8.04 25.09
C THR A 76 31.23 -8.67 25.63
N GLY A 77 32.20 -8.91 24.77
CA GLY A 77 33.46 -9.58 25.14
C GLY A 77 34.53 -9.48 24.06
N ARG A 78 35.76 -9.90 24.38
CA ARG A 78 36.87 -9.90 23.42
C ARG A 78 37.00 -11.20 22.64
N SER A 79 36.67 -12.34 23.25
CA SER A 79 36.85 -13.65 22.63
C SER A 79 35.71 -14.59 23.03
N PHE A 80 35.19 -15.32 22.05
CA PHE A 80 34.06 -16.22 22.19
C PHE A 80 34.32 -17.54 21.49
N ILE A 81 33.83 -18.62 22.10
CA ILE A 81 33.80 -19.95 21.49
C ILE A 81 32.35 -20.42 21.53
N PHE A 82 31.72 -20.57 20.36
CA PHE A 82 30.36 -21.10 20.27
C PHE A 82 30.39 -22.55 19.85
N MET A 83 29.78 -23.44 20.63
CA MET A 83 29.61 -24.84 20.25
C MET A 83 28.13 -25.13 19.99
N ALA A 84 27.81 -25.83 18.91
CA ALA A 84 26.43 -26.25 18.62
C ALA A 84 26.39 -27.70 18.12
N ASP A 85 25.46 -28.49 18.65
CA ASP A 85 25.15 -29.83 18.14
C ASP A 85 24.06 -29.74 17.06
N ILE A 86 24.48 -29.61 15.80
CA ILE A 86 23.63 -29.41 14.61
C ILE A 86 23.13 -30.72 13.98
N GLY A 87 23.68 -31.86 14.42
CA GLY A 87 23.32 -33.19 13.92
C GLY A 87 24.08 -33.55 12.65
N SER A 88 24.35 -34.84 12.49
CA SER A 88 25.02 -35.37 11.30
C SER A 88 24.13 -35.36 10.05
N VAL A 89 22.81 -35.31 10.25
CA VAL A 89 21.75 -35.13 9.24
C VAL A 89 20.60 -34.37 9.91
N GLY A 90 19.90 -33.48 9.17
CA GLY A 90 18.70 -32.82 9.69
C GLY A 90 18.32 -31.49 9.03
N LEU A 91 17.23 -30.88 9.49
CA LEU A 91 16.56 -29.70 8.89
C LEU A 91 17.27 -28.35 9.08
N ILE A 92 18.27 -28.27 9.94
CA ILE A 92 19.05 -27.03 10.12
C ILE A 92 19.83 -26.78 8.83
N ARG A 93 19.48 -25.69 8.14
CA ARG A 93 20.07 -25.30 6.85
C ARG A 93 21.30 -24.43 7.03
N SER A 94 21.27 -23.51 8.00
CA SER A 94 22.41 -22.64 8.26
C SER A 94 22.38 -22.02 9.66
N LEU A 95 23.55 -21.57 10.11
CA LEU A 95 23.71 -20.64 11.23
C LEU A 95 24.16 -19.29 10.69
N ARG A 96 23.57 -18.20 11.16
CA ARG A 96 24.10 -16.84 10.96
C ARG A 96 24.71 -16.34 12.26
N ILE A 97 25.90 -15.77 12.17
CA ILE A 97 26.58 -15.11 13.28
C ILE A 97 26.91 -13.67 12.88
N ASP A 98 26.44 -12.74 13.68
CA ASP A 98 26.74 -11.32 13.57
C ASP A 98 27.79 -11.04 14.65
N PRO A 99 29.05 -10.76 14.31
CA PRO A 99 30.13 -10.70 15.30
C PRO A 99 30.15 -9.39 16.08
N ALA A 100 29.69 -8.27 15.51
CA ALA A 100 29.58 -7.00 16.21
C ALA A 100 28.59 -6.03 15.54
N SER A 101 27.95 -5.15 16.30
CA SER A 101 27.07 -4.06 15.81
C SER A 101 27.83 -2.79 15.40
N CYS A 102 29.16 -2.78 15.54
CA CYS A 102 30.01 -1.63 15.22
C CYS A 102 31.25 -2.07 14.42
N PRO A 103 31.87 -1.15 13.65
CA PRO A 103 33.11 -1.45 12.93
C PRO A 103 34.22 -1.95 13.85
N CYS A 104 34.72 -3.14 13.58
CA CYS A 104 35.77 -3.77 14.39
C CYS A 104 36.54 -4.81 13.58
N ARG A 105 37.80 -5.03 13.97
CA ARG A 105 38.64 -6.13 13.46
C ARG A 105 38.55 -7.33 14.36
N PHE A 106 38.33 -8.49 13.77
CA PHE A 106 38.26 -9.77 14.48
C PHE A 106 38.73 -10.93 13.59
N VAL A 107 39.00 -12.05 14.22
CA VAL A 107 39.32 -13.33 13.60
C VAL A 107 38.13 -14.25 13.82
N LEU A 108 37.61 -14.85 12.75
CA LEU A 108 36.54 -15.85 12.83
C LEU A 108 36.96 -17.13 12.13
N THR A 109 36.96 -18.23 12.87
CA THR A 109 37.22 -19.58 12.34
C THR A 109 36.06 -20.49 12.70
N VAL A 110 35.63 -21.32 11.75
CA VAL A 110 34.59 -22.33 11.96
C VAL A 110 35.20 -23.70 11.76
N GLU A 111 34.91 -24.65 12.65
CA GLU A 111 35.37 -26.03 12.56
C GLU A 111 34.22 -27.00 12.84
N GLY A 112 34.24 -28.16 12.20
CA GLY A 112 33.24 -29.21 12.40
C GLY A 112 33.84 -30.50 12.98
N TYR A 113 33.10 -31.19 13.84
CA TYR A 113 33.51 -32.42 14.53
C TYR A 113 32.40 -33.48 14.57
N GLU A 114 32.78 -34.76 14.55
CA GLU A 114 31.82 -35.88 14.56
C GLU A 114 31.24 -36.14 15.96
N THR A 115 32.03 -35.86 17.00
CA THR A 115 31.67 -36.14 18.41
C THR A 115 31.91 -34.93 19.29
N SER A 116 31.15 -34.81 20.38
CA SER A 116 31.35 -33.77 21.39
C SER A 116 32.72 -33.89 22.07
N VAL A 117 33.24 -35.11 22.23
CA VAL A 117 34.58 -35.36 22.79
C VAL A 117 35.66 -34.71 21.92
N SER A 118 35.62 -34.94 20.60
CA SER A 118 36.56 -34.31 19.67
C SER A 118 36.41 -32.79 19.58
N ALA A 119 35.18 -32.28 19.72
CA ALA A 119 34.94 -30.83 19.75
C ALA A 119 35.50 -30.20 21.03
N ASN A 120 35.23 -30.80 22.19
CA ASN A 120 35.73 -30.33 23.48
C ASN A 120 37.25 -30.39 23.58
N ALA A 121 37.89 -31.47 23.10
CA ALA A 121 39.35 -31.55 23.06
C ALA A 121 39.97 -30.43 22.20
N ALA A 122 39.34 -30.07 21.08
CA ALA A 122 39.79 -28.96 20.25
C ALA A 122 39.57 -27.59 20.94
N ILE A 123 38.45 -27.42 21.64
CA ILE A 123 38.16 -26.23 22.44
C ILE A 123 39.21 -26.08 23.55
N GLU A 124 39.51 -27.13 24.31
CA GLU A 124 40.54 -27.13 25.36
C GLU A 124 41.93 -26.76 24.80
N ALA A 125 42.29 -27.33 23.64
CA ALA A 125 43.54 -26.99 22.96
C ALA A 125 43.60 -25.50 22.59
N ARG A 126 42.53 -24.93 22.03
CA ARG A 126 42.46 -23.49 21.68
C ARG A 126 42.44 -22.59 22.93
N LEU A 127 41.75 -22.99 23.99
CA LEU A 127 41.75 -22.28 25.28
C LEU A 127 43.15 -22.23 25.92
N SER A 128 43.96 -23.27 25.73
CA SER A 128 45.35 -23.32 26.21
C SER A 128 46.37 -22.56 25.34
N THR A 129 45.95 -22.06 24.17
CA THR A 129 46.84 -21.44 23.18
C THR A 129 46.40 -20.02 22.83
N ASP A 130 45.53 -19.85 21.83
CA ASP A 130 45.21 -18.55 21.22
C ASP A 130 43.86 -17.96 21.65
N MET A 131 43.08 -18.71 22.44
CA MET A 131 41.76 -18.31 22.95
C MET A 131 41.70 -18.30 24.49
N ALA A 132 42.83 -18.08 25.17
CA ALA A 132 42.87 -18.00 26.62
C ALA A 132 41.90 -16.93 27.16
N GLY A 133 40.98 -17.34 28.04
CA GLY A 133 39.96 -16.46 28.62
C GLY A 133 38.73 -16.20 27.74
N ALA A 134 38.57 -16.92 26.62
CA ALA A 134 37.38 -16.81 25.79
C ALA A 134 36.12 -17.30 26.52
N LYS A 135 35.00 -16.60 26.30
CA LYS A 135 33.69 -17.01 26.82
C LYS A 135 33.19 -18.24 26.04
N LEU A 136 33.04 -19.37 26.71
CA LEU A 136 32.46 -20.57 26.12
C LEU A 136 30.94 -20.48 26.13
N CYS A 137 30.33 -20.49 24.95
CA CYS A 137 28.91 -20.38 24.73
C CYS A 137 28.37 -21.67 24.08
N ASP A 138 27.91 -22.61 24.91
CA ASP A 138 27.27 -23.83 24.42
C ASP A 138 25.83 -23.53 24.00
N LEU A 139 25.56 -23.62 22.70
CA LEU A 139 24.22 -23.46 22.13
C LEU A 139 23.36 -24.72 22.33
N GLY A 140 23.97 -25.81 22.78
CA GLY A 140 23.36 -27.10 23.05
C GLY A 140 22.97 -27.85 21.77
N ARG A 141 22.12 -28.86 21.96
CA ARG A 141 21.46 -29.56 20.85
C ARG A 141 20.42 -28.64 20.24
N LEU A 142 20.75 -28.06 19.09
CA LEU A 142 19.81 -27.23 18.35
C LEU A 142 18.58 -28.08 17.96
N PRO A 143 17.35 -27.55 18.10
CA PRO A 143 16.14 -28.32 17.85
C PRO A 143 16.11 -28.88 16.43
N ARG A 144 16.24 -30.21 16.31
CA ARG A 144 16.17 -30.93 15.01
C ARG A 144 14.76 -31.38 14.66
N PHE A 145 13.91 -31.38 15.68
CA PHE A 145 12.49 -31.73 15.62
C PHE A 145 11.72 -30.63 16.31
N GLY A 146 11.49 -29.51 15.61
CA GLY A 146 10.11 -29.07 15.59
C GLY A 146 9.42 -30.12 14.74
N ILE A 147 8.62 -31.00 15.34
CA ILE A 147 7.57 -31.66 14.58
C ILE A 147 6.91 -30.49 13.85
N PRO A 148 7.00 -30.36 12.51
CA PRO A 148 5.96 -29.60 11.88
C PRO A 148 4.74 -30.35 12.39
N ARG A 149 3.81 -29.65 13.05
CA ARG A 149 2.41 -30.08 12.89
C ARG A 149 2.36 -30.55 11.45
N LEU A 150 1.88 -31.76 11.19
CA LEU A 150 1.55 -32.13 9.82
C LEU A 150 0.45 -31.15 9.32
N SER A 151 0.67 -29.83 9.30
CA SER A 151 0.92 -29.21 8.02
C SER A 151 1.85 -30.16 7.25
N LEU A 152 1.20 -31.09 6.53
CA LEU A 152 1.34 -31.10 5.08
C LEU A 152 1.97 -29.77 4.65
N PRO A 153 2.90 -29.72 3.69
CA PRO A 153 3.02 -28.49 2.96
C PRO A 153 1.60 -28.24 2.40
N PHE A 154 0.79 -27.45 3.11
CA PHE A 154 0.26 -26.27 2.52
C PHE A 154 1.53 -25.55 2.02
N ARG A 155 2.04 -26.00 0.85
CA ARG A 155 2.03 -25.13 -0.31
C ARG A 155 0.76 -24.35 -0.08
N ARG A 156 0.89 -23.12 0.47
CA ARG A 156 -0.18 -22.15 0.33
C ARG A 156 -0.57 -22.36 -1.12
N LYS A 157 -1.80 -22.84 -1.35
CA LYS A 157 -2.29 -22.94 -2.71
C LYS A 157 -2.11 -21.51 -3.15
N HIS A 158 -1.10 -21.25 -3.99
CA HIS A 158 -0.98 -19.95 -4.59
C HIS A 158 -2.31 -19.86 -5.28
N ILE A 159 -3.20 -19.02 -4.74
CA ILE A 159 -4.52 -18.88 -5.29
C ILE A 159 -4.23 -18.32 -6.67
N ASP A 160 -4.31 -19.19 -7.66
CA ASP A 160 -4.17 -18.74 -9.02
C ASP A 160 -5.41 -17.90 -9.33
N VAL A 161 -5.21 -16.97 -10.26
CA VAL A 161 -6.24 -16.02 -10.67
C VAL A 161 -7.51 -16.77 -11.11
N GLU A 162 -7.33 -17.91 -11.78
CA GLU A 162 -8.44 -18.73 -12.25
C GLU A 162 -9.29 -19.26 -11.10
N THR A 163 -8.70 -19.85 -10.06
CA THR A 163 -9.40 -20.34 -8.88
C THR A 163 -10.14 -19.22 -8.14
N TYR A 164 -9.50 -18.05 -7.98
CA TYR A 164 -10.13 -16.87 -7.38
C TYR A 164 -11.38 -16.45 -8.14
N VAL A 165 -11.26 -16.31 -9.46
CA VAL A 165 -12.33 -15.90 -10.37
C VAL A 165 -13.47 -16.93 -10.39
N GLN A 166 -13.15 -18.22 -10.52
CA GLN A 166 -14.16 -19.28 -10.54
C GLN A 166 -14.94 -19.37 -9.23
N THR A 167 -14.30 -19.09 -8.10
CA THR A 167 -14.99 -19.11 -6.80
C THR A 167 -15.96 -17.95 -6.65
N HIS A 168 -15.59 -16.74 -7.11
CA HIS A 168 -16.54 -15.62 -7.21
C HIS A 168 -17.77 -16.00 -8.04
N TYR A 169 -17.56 -16.67 -9.18
CA TYR A 169 -18.67 -17.06 -10.07
C TYR A 169 -19.52 -18.18 -9.50
N ALA A 170 -18.92 -19.15 -8.81
CA ALA A 170 -19.67 -20.18 -8.10
C ALA A 170 -20.56 -19.58 -7.00
N LEU A 171 -20.02 -18.64 -6.22
CA LEU A 171 -20.78 -17.93 -5.18
C LEU A 171 -21.91 -17.08 -5.76
N ALA A 172 -21.66 -16.37 -6.87
CA ALA A 172 -22.68 -15.58 -7.56
C ALA A 172 -23.80 -16.45 -8.17
N SER A 173 -23.45 -17.57 -8.79
CA SER A 173 -24.39 -18.51 -9.40
C SER A 173 -25.34 -19.16 -8.37
N ALA A 174 -24.87 -19.32 -7.12
CA ALA A 174 -25.68 -19.86 -6.02
C ALA A 174 -26.73 -18.87 -5.47
N ILE A 175 -26.66 -17.58 -5.83
CA ILE A 175 -27.61 -16.58 -5.36
C ILE A 175 -28.91 -16.66 -6.18
N ALA A 176 -30.01 -16.90 -5.46
CA ALA A 176 -31.35 -16.85 -6.03
C ALA A 176 -31.67 -15.43 -6.53
N HIS A 177 -32.28 -15.35 -7.71
CA HIS A 177 -32.63 -14.10 -8.34
C HIS A 177 -33.90 -14.24 -9.18
N PRO A 178 -34.76 -13.20 -9.22
CA PRO A 178 -35.85 -13.18 -10.18
C PRO A 178 -35.28 -13.04 -11.59
N GLU A 179 -35.87 -13.76 -12.55
CA GLU A 179 -35.48 -13.65 -13.96
C GLU A 179 -35.65 -12.20 -14.48
N ARG A 180 -36.69 -11.50 -14.02
CA ARG A 180 -36.97 -10.08 -14.34
C ARG A 180 -36.97 -9.22 -13.07
N PRO A 181 -35.78 -8.80 -12.57
CA PRO A 181 -35.65 -8.07 -11.29
C PRO A 181 -36.33 -6.70 -11.27
N PHE A 182 -36.62 -6.14 -12.44
CA PHE A 182 -37.22 -4.82 -12.59
C PHE A 182 -38.54 -4.85 -13.38
N GLY A 183 -39.19 -6.02 -13.47
CA GLY A 183 -40.40 -6.21 -14.28
C GLY A 183 -40.09 -6.25 -15.78
N ASP A 184 -41.05 -5.82 -16.61
CA ASP A 184 -40.96 -5.93 -18.08
C ASP A 184 -40.19 -4.78 -18.75
N ARG A 185 -39.75 -3.79 -17.97
CA ARG A 185 -38.96 -2.67 -18.49
C ARG A 185 -37.54 -3.09 -18.81
N ILE A 186 -36.94 -2.40 -19.78
CA ILE A 186 -35.50 -2.47 -20.01
C ILE A 186 -34.85 -1.65 -18.90
N TRP A 187 -34.05 -2.30 -18.04
CA TRP A 187 -33.40 -1.64 -16.91
C TRP A 187 -31.95 -1.27 -17.20
N LEU A 188 -31.30 -1.99 -18.13
CA LEU A 188 -29.91 -1.76 -18.54
C LEU A 188 -29.77 -1.78 -20.05
N SER A 189 -29.11 -0.76 -20.61
CA SER A 189 -28.59 -0.80 -21.98
C SER A 189 -27.07 -0.94 -21.95
N ILE A 190 -26.56 -1.92 -22.69
CA ILE A 190 -25.14 -2.18 -22.87
C ILE A 190 -24.75 -1.68 -24.26
N VAL A 191 -23.93 -0.64 -24.33
CA VAL A 191 -23.52 -0.01 -25.60
C VAL A 191 -22.09 -0.42 -25.95
N VAL A 192 -21.89 -0.88 -27.19
CA VAL A 192 -20.61 -1.39 -27.69
C VAL A 192 -20.25 -0.71 -29.00
N PRO A 193 -19.22 0.15 -29.05
CA PRO A 193 -18.73 0.70 -30.31
C PRO A 193 -17.97 -0.38 -31.09
N VAL A 194 -18.25 -0.51 -32.39
CA VAL A 194 -17.67 -1.53 -33.27
C VAL A 194 -17.02 -0.84 -34.47
N TYR A 195 -15.76 -1.18 -34.76
CA TYR A 195 -15.10 -0.77 -36.00
C TYR A 195 -14.13 -1.86 -36.45
N ASN A 196 -14.42 -2.49 -37.59
CA ASN A 196 -13.59 -3.55 -38.18
C ASN A 196 -13.23 -4.69 -37.20
N ALA A 197 -14.13 -4.98 -36.27
CA ALA A 197 -13.91 -6.01 -35.26
C ALA A 197 -14.01 -7.41 -35.89
N PRO A 198 -13.05 -8.32 -35.63
CA PRO A 198 -13.14 -9.71 -36.04
C PRO A 198 -14.41 -10.39 -35.51
N PRO A 199 -15.17 -11.14 -36.33
CA PRO A 199 -16.41 -11.79 -35.91
C PRO A 199 -16.27 -12.69 -34.69
N ARG A 200 -15.13 -13.36 -34.51
CA ARG A 200 -14.88 -14.22 -33.34
C ARG A 200 -15.02 -13.49 -32.00
N TYR A 201 -14.64 -12.21 -31.96
CA TYR A 201 -14.74 -11.39 -30.76
C TYR A 201 -16.18 -10.95 -30.53
N LEU A 202 -16.84 -10.49 -31.59
CA LEU A 202 -18.24 -10.09 -31.53
C LEU A 202 -19.15 -11.26 -31.13
N GLU A 203 -18.86 -12.46 -31.63
CA GLU A 203 -19.56 -13.69 -31.25
C GLU A 203 -19.37 -14.02 -29.76
N ALA A 204 -18.15 -13.93 -29.24
CA ALA A 204 -17.87 -14.15 -27.83
C ALA A 204 -18.60 -13.13 -26.94
N LEU A 205 -18.61 -11.85 -27.34
CA LEU A 205 -19.33 -10.78 -26.65
C LEU A 205 -20.83 -11.05 -26.62
N VAL A 206 -21.45 -11.33 -27.78
CA VAL A 206 -22.89 -11.62 -27.87
C VAL A 206 -23.26 -12.88 -27.09
N GLN A 207 -22.46 -13.93 -27.16
CA GLN A 207 -22.71 -15.14 -26.40
C GLN A 207 -22.60 -14.89 -24.89
N SER A 208 -21.65 -14.07 -24.44
CA SER A 208 -21.52 -13.70 -23.02
C SER A 208 -22.74 -12.94 -22.49
N PHE A 209 -23.37 -12.12 -23.33
CA PHE A 209 -24.63 -11.44 -23.04
C PHE A 209 -25.81 -12.41 -22.99
N ARG A 210 -25.94 -13.29 -23.99
CA ARG A 210 -27.00 -14.31 -24.05
C ARG A 210 -26.98 -15.30 -22.89
N ASN A 211 -25.78 -15.58 -22.36
CA ASN A 211 -25.58 -16.47 -21.23
C ASN A 211 -26.00 -15.84 -19.88
N GLN A 212 -26.33 -14.55 -19.83
CA GLN A 212 -26.82 -13.92 -18.62
C GLN A 212 -28.23 -14.42 -18.26
N LYS A 213 -28.41 -14.83 -17.00
CA LYS A 213 -29.67 -15.40 -16.50
C LYS A 213 -30.76 -14.34 -16.31
N VAL A 214 -30.38 -13.10 -16.02
CA VAL A 214 -31.29 -11.96 -15.83
C VAL A 214 -31.75 -11.39 -17.18
N LYS A 215 -33.05 -11.16 -17.32
CA LYS A 215 -33.69 -10.52 -18.46
C LYS A 215 -33.94 -9.03 -18.21
N GLY A 216 -34.35 -8.31 -19.26
CA GLY A 216 -34.59 -6.87 -19.21
C GLY A 216 -33.35 -6.01 -19.41
N ALA A 217 -32.22 -6.60 -19.80
CA ALA A 217 -31.08 -5.87 -20.37
C ALA A 217 -31.15 -5.92 -21.91
N GLU A 218 -30.65 -4.88 -22.58
CA GLU A 218 -30.50 -4.86 -24.04
C GLU A 218 -29.03 -4.63 -24.43
N LEU A 219 -28.62 -5.22 -25.55
CA LEU A 219 -27.30 -5.03 -26.15
C LEU A 219 -27.44 -4.19 -27.43
N ILE A 220 -26.62 -3.14 -27.53
CA ILE A 220 -26.60 -2.19 -28.64
C ILE A 220 -25.20 -2.16 -29.25
N LEU A 221 -25.05 -2.70 -30.44
CA LEU A 221 -23.82 -2.59 -31.23
C LEU A 221 -23.90 -1.35 -32.11
N SER A 222 -23.00 -0.39 -31.91
CA SER A 222 -22.90 0.81 -32.73
C SER A 222 -21.71 0.71 -33.68
N ASP A 223 -22.00 0.37 -34.93
CA ASP A 223 -21.00 0.23 -35.99
C ASP A 223 -20.54 1.59 -36.51
N ASP A 224 -19.27 1.92 -36.30
CA ASP A 224 -18.61 3.17 -36.70
C ASP A 224 -18.20 3.16 -38.18
N ALA A 225 -19.13 2.75 -39.03
CA ALA A 225 -18.95 2.56 -40.47
C ALA A 225 -17.81 1.59 -40.83
N SER A 226 -17.87 0.35 -40.30
CA SER A 226 -16.88 -0.68 -40.62
C SER A 226 -16.73 -0.88 -42.13
N ASN A 227 -15.49 -0.95 -42.62
CA ASN A 227 -15.18 -1.26 -44.02
C ASN A 227 -14.74 -2.72 -44.23
N SER A 228 -14.49 -3.47 -43.15
CA SER A 228 -14.31 -4.91 -43.19
C SER A 228 -15.55 -5.60 -43.74
N GLU A 229 -15.39 -6.38 -44.80
CA GLU A 229 -16.49 -7.14 -45.39
C GLU A 229 -16.99 -8.22 -44.42
N GLU A 230 -16.07 -8.86 -43.69
CA GLU A 230 -16.38 -9.89 -42.70
C GLU A 230 -17.24 -9.35 -41.55
N THR A 231 -16.86 -8.20 -40.98
CA THR A 231 -17.60 -7.53 -39.91
C THR A 231 -18.99 -7.10 -40.39
N ARG A 232 -19.10 -6.50 -41.58
CA ARG A 232 -20.38 -6.07 -42.15
C ARG A 232 -21.32 -7.24 -42.43
N ARG A 233 -20.81 -8.35 -42.98
CA ARG A 233 -21.58 -9.57 -43.20
C ARG A 233 -22.11 -10.13 -41.88
N TRP A 234 -21.26 -10.22 -40.86
CA TRP A 234 -21.66 -10.71 -39.53
C TRP A 234 -22.73 -9.83 -38.87
N LEU A 235 -22.55 -8.49 -38.86
CA LEU A 235 -23.55 -7.56 -38.31
C LEU A 235 -24.90 -7.66 -39.03
N THR A 236 -24.88 -7.79 -40.36
CA THR A 236 -26.11 -7.95 -41.17
C THR A 236 -26.84 -9.25 -40.84
N GLN A 237 -26.10 -10.34 -40.58
CA GLN A 237 -26.66 -11.61 -40.16
C GLN A 237 -27.25 -11.53 -38.75
N LEU A 238 -26.52 -10.93 -37.80
CA LEU A 238 -26.99 -10.76 -36.42
C LEU A 238 -28.27 -9.92 -36.35
N ARG A 239 -28.38 -8.86 -37.17
CA ARG A 239 -29.58 -8.00 -37.23
C ARG A 239 -30.87 -8.79 -37.43
N ARG A 240 -30.82 -9.94 -38.11
CA ARG A 240 -32.00 -10.79 -38.38
C ARG A 240 -32.49 -11.56 -37.16
N GLN A 241 -31.68 -11.66 -36.11
CA GLN A 241 -31.99 -12.43 -34.89
C GLN A 241 -32.83 -11.62 -33.87
N ASN A 242 -32.94 -10.29 -34.04
CA ASN A 242 -33.77 -9.36 -33.25
C ASN A 242 -33.55 -9.34 -31.73
N ASP A 243 -32.50 -9.98 -31.21
CA ASP A 243 -32.15 -9.98 -29.79
C ASP A 243 -31.05 -8.96 -29.44
N VAL A 244 -30.36 -8.44 -30.45
CA VAL A 244 -29.35 -7.38 -30.36
C VAL A 244 -29.75 -6.23 -31.28
N ARG A 245 -29.67 -5.00 -30.77
CA ARG A 245 -29.89 -3.78 -31.56
C ARG A 245 -28.58 -3.40 -32.27
N ILE A 246 -28.68 -3.00 -33.54
CA ILE A 246 -27.52 -2.55 -34.32
C ILE A 246 -27.78 -1.15 -34.87
N VAL A 247 -26.86 -0.24 -34.62
CA VAL A 247 -26.82 1.13 -35.14
C VAL A 247 -25.72 1.21 -36.18
N PHE A 248 -26.07 1.55 -37.43
CA PHE A 248 -25.09 1.73 -38.51
C PHE A 248 -24.82 3.22 -38.72
N ASN A 249 -23.62 3.68 -38.36
CA ASN A 249 -23.21 5.05 -38.60
C ASN A 249 -22.84 5.24 -40.09
N ARG A 250 -23.12 6.43 -40.63
CA ARG A 250 -22.87 6.75 -42.05
C ARG A 250 -21.39 6.94 -42.37
N GLN A 251 -20.60 7.34 -41.39
CA GLN A 251 -19.17 7.62 -41.52
C GLN A 251 -18.47 7.25 -40.21
N ASN A 252 -17.16 7.01 -40.29
CA ASN A 252 -16.32 6.77 -39.12
C ASN A 252 -16.12 8.09 -38.34
N GLY A 253 -16.71 8.17 -37.16
CA GLY A 253 -16.66 9.32 -36.26
C GLY A 253 -15.75 9.12 -35.04
N GLY A 254 -15.18 7.92 -34.88
CA GLY A 254 -14.37 7.53 -33.73
C GLY A 254 -15.22 7.00 -32.56
N ILE A 255 -14.52 6.49 -31.55
CA ILE A 255 -15.11 5.76 -30.41
C ILE A 255 -16.19 6.58 -29.71
N ALA A 256 -15.96 7.87 -29.45
CA ALA A 256 -16.91 8.73 -28.75
C ALA A 256 -18.20 8.93 -29.55
N GLN A 257 -18.12 9.19 -30.87
CA GLN A 257 -19.29 9.41 -31.70
C GLN A 257 -20.09 8.11 -31.91
N ALA A 258 -19.40 7.01 -32.16
CA ALA A 258 -20.03 5.69 -32.27
C ALA A 258 -20.76 5.32 -30.97
N THR A 259 -20.11 5.51 -29.82
CA THR A 259 -20.74 5.25 -28.51
C THR A 259 -21.95 6.16 -28.29
N ASN A 260 -21.86 7.45 -28.59
CA ASN A 260 -22.99 8.39 -28.50
C ASN A 260 -24.16 7.99 -29.39
N ALA A 261 -23.91 7.51 -30.62
CA ALA A 261 -24.98 7.02 -31.49
C ALA A 261 -25.73 5.82 -30.89
N GLY A 262 -25.01 4.92 -30.20
CA GLY A 262 -25.64 3.83 -29.45
C GLY A 262 -26.40 4.32 -28.22
N LEU A 263 -25.88 5.32 -27.51
CA LEU A 263 -26.53 5.93 -26.34
C LEU A 263 -27.85 6.62 -26.65
N ILE A 264 -27.99 7.22 -27.84
CA ILE A 264 -29.24 7.84 -28.29
C ILE A 264 -30.36 6.79 -28.42
N GLU A 265 -30.00 5.58 -28.81
CA GLU A 265 -30.93 4.45 -29.00
C GLU A 265 -31.21 3.67 -27.71
N ALA A 266 -30.50 3.98 -26.62
CA ALA A 266 -30.58 3.28 -25.34
C ALA A 266 -31.86 3.60 -24.57
N ARG A 267 -32.54 2.55 -24.07
CA ARG A 267 -33.82 2.66 -23.36
C ARG A 267 -33.74 2.35 -21.87
N GLY A 268 -32.66 1.73 -21.43
CA GLY A 268 -32.43 1.33 -20.04
C GLY A 268 -32.36 2.52 -19.10
N ASP A 269 -32.86 2.35 -17.88
CA ASP A 269 -32.67 3.32 -16.79
C ASP A 269 -31.16 3.48 -16.45
N TRP A 270 -30.41 2.39 -16.62
CA TRP A 270 -28.97 2.31 -16.49
C TRP A 270 -28.28 2.05 -17.83
N ILE A 271 -27.05 2.54 -17.93
CA ILE A 271 -26.18 2.43 -19.10
C ILE A 271 -24.84 1.86 -18.67
N THR A 272 -24.26 0.96 -19.45
CA THR A 272 -22.86 0.55 -19.35
C THR A 272 -22.22 0.46 -20.73
N PHE A 273 -20.88 0.45 -20.75
CA PHE A 273 -20.07 0.28 -21.95
C PHE A 273 -19.33 -1.07 -21.92
N LEU A 274 -19.11 -1.65 -23.10
CA LEU A 274 -18.15 -2.73 -23.32
C LEU A 274 -17.30 -2.41 -24.54
N ASP A 275 -16.06 -2.87 -24.54
CA ASP A 275 -15.27 -2.95 -25.77
C ASP A 275 -15.68 -4.19 -26.58
N HIS A 276 -15.56 -4.10 -27.92
CA HIS A 276 -16.06 -5.13 -28.83
C HIS A 276 -15.30 -6.46 -28.76
N ASP A 277 -14.14 -6.50 -28.11
CA ASP A 277 -13.29 -7.67 -27.90
C ASP A 277 -13.36 -8.28 -26.49
N ASP A 278 -14.13 -7.68 -25.60
CA ASP A 278 -14.29 -8.07 -24.21
C ASP A 278 -15.61 -8.83 -23.97
N VAL A 279 -15.74 -9.44 -22.79
CA VAL A 279 -16.92 -10.26 -22.45
C VAL A 279 -17.48 -9.95 -21.06
N ILE A 280 -18.78 -10.14 -20.92
CA ILE A 280 -19.49 -10.04 -19.63
C ILE A 280 -19.23 -11.33 -18.84
N ALA A 281 -18.80 -11.20 -17.59
CA ALA A 281 -18.57 -12.36 -16.74
C ALA A 281 -19.88 -13.13 -16.44
N PRO A 282 -19.80 -14.43 -16.09
CA PRO A 282 -20.95 -15.18 -15.60
C PRO A 282 -21.67 -14.44 -14.47
N ASP A 283 -23.00 -14.49 -14.43
CA ASP A 283 -23.83 -13.90 -13.37
C ASP A 283 -23.60 -12.39 -13.07
N ALA A 284 -22.87 -11.66 -13.92
CA ALA A 284 -22.58 -10.24 -13.72
C ALA A 284 -23.84 -9.38 -13.65
N LEU A 285 -24.77 -9.59 -14.58
CA LEU A 285 -26.03 -8.83 -14.59
C LEU A 285 -26.91 -9.17 -13.38
N ASN A 286 -26.81 -10.40 -12.87
CA ASN A 286 -27.49 -10.78 -11.64
C ASN A 286 -26.93 -10.02 -10.42
N MET A 287 -25.61 -10.05 -10.23
CA MET A 287 -24.96 -9.35 -9.12
C MET A 287 -25.21 -7.84 -9.17
N ILE A 288 -25.18 -7.25 -10.36
CA ILE A 288 -25.51 -5.84 -10.58
C ILE A 288 -26.98 -5.56 -10.23
N ALA A 289 -27.92 -6.33 -10.78
CA ALA A 289 -29.35 -6.09 -10.54
C ALA A 289 -29.71 -6.25 -9.06
N ARG A 290 -29.10 -7.23 -8.38
CA ARG A 290 -29.21 -7.39 -6.92
C ARG A 290 -28.71 -6.14 -6.20
N THR A 291 -27.49 -5.70 -6.52
CA THR A 291 -26.88 -4.50 -5.91
C THR A 291 -27.77 -3.27 -6.05
N LEU A 292 -28.27 -3.01 -7.26
CA LEU A 292 -29.12 -1.85 -7.55
C LEU A 292 -30.49 -1.90 -6.85
N ARG A 293 -30.98 -3.10 -6.51
CA ARG A 293 -32.21 -3.28 -5.73
C ARG A 293 -31.98 -3.13 -4.23
N GLU A 294 -30.84 -3.61 -3.73
CA GLU A 294 -30.43 -3.45 -2.34
C GLU A 294 -30.07 -1.98 -2.02
N HIS A 295 -29.59 -1.23 -3.03
CA HIS A 295 -29.17 0.17 -2.93
C HIS A 295 -29.84 1.06 -3.99
N PRO A 296 -31.15 1.33 -3.88
CA PRO A 296 -31.89 2.11 -4.89
C PRO A 296 -31.40 3.56 -5.06
N GLU A 297 -30.74 4.12 -4.05
CA GLU A 297 -30.11 5.44 -4.03
C GLU A 297 -28.85 5.54 -4.90
N THR A 298 -28.34 4.42 -5.40
CA THR A 298 -27.13 4.38 -6.23
C THR A 298 -27.27 5.29 -7.45
N MET A 299 -26.26 6.12 -7.67
CA MET A 299 -26.12 7.01 -8.83
C MET A 299 -24.97 6.58 -9.75
N PHE A 300 -24.01 5.82 -9.25
CA PHE A 300 -22.91 5.25 -10.01
C PHE A 300 -22.49 3.91 -9.42
N LEU A 301 -22.21 2.92 -10.25
CA LEU A 301 -21.72 1.62 -9.83
C LEU A 301 -20.56 1.19 -10.72
N TYR A 302 -19.48 0.68 -10.15
CA TYR A 302 -18.40 0.04 -10.92
C TYR A 302 -18.00 -1.30 -10.32
N THR A 303 -17.38 -2.14 -11.14
CA THR A 303 -17.00 -3.52 -10.77
C THR A 303 -15.50 -3.75 -10.92
N ASP A 304 -15.03 -4.92 -10.49
CA ASP A 304 -13.68 -5.39 -10.81
C ASP A 304 -13.61 -6.03 -12.20
N GLU A 305 -12.38 -6.33 -12.63
CA GLU A 305 -12.10 -6.88 -13.95
C GLU A 305 -11.17 -8.10 -13.83
N VAL A 306 -11.39 -9.09 -14.68
CA VAL A 306 -10.42 -10.15 -14.99
C VAL A 306 -9.60 -9.71 -16.19
N VAL A 307 -8.29 -9.79 -16.10
CA VAL A 307 -7.42 -9.67 -17.27
C VAL A 307 -7.31 -11.03 -17.92
N VAL A 308 -7.65 -11.12 -19.19
CA VAL A 308 -7.61 -12.36 -19.97
C VAL A 308 -6.73 -12.24 -21.21
N ASP A 309 -6.24 -13.37 -21.69
CA ASP A 309 -5.54 -13.46 -22.97
C ASP A 309 -6.51 -13.50 -24.17
N ASP A 310 -5.97 -13.65 -25.39
CA ASP A 310 -6.75 -13.75 -26.62
C ASP A 310 -7.74 -14.93 -26.67
N LYS A 311 -7.56 -15.93 -25.82
CA LYS A 311 -8.42 -17.12 -25.69
C LYS A 311 -9.34 -17.07 -24.47
N LEU A 312 -9.47 -15.90 -23.84
CA LEU A 312 -10.25 -15.70 -22.61
C LEU A 312 -9.71 -16.47 -21.40
N LYS A 313 -8.43 -16.86 -21.39
CA LYS A 313 -7.82 -17.46 -20.21
C LYS A 313 -7.47 -16.37 -19.19
N PRO A 314 -7.89 -16.47 -17.92
CA PRO A 314 -7.50 -15.53 -16.88
C PRO A 314 -5.97 -15.48 -16.67
N THR A 315 -5.43 -14.27 -16.68
CA THR A 315 -3.99 -13.99 -16.48
C THR A 315 -3.74 -12.96 -15.37
N GLY A 316 -4.77 -12.23 -14.94
CA GLY A 316 -4.69 -11.26 -13.84
C GLY A 316 -6.08 -10.81 -13.38
N VAL A 317 -6.13 -10.02 -12.31
CA VAL A 317 -7.33 -9.35 -11.82
C VAL A 317 -7.01 -7.90 -11.48
N MET A 318 -7.98 -7.01 -11.71
CA MET A 318 -7.94 -5.62 -11.27
C MET A 318 -8.85 -5.48 -10.06
N LEU A 319 -8.25 -5.55 -8.88
CA LEU A 319 -8.94 -5.46 -7.59
C LEU A 319 -8.97 -4.01 -7.11
N LYS A 320 -10.13 -3.37 -7.23
CA LYS A 320 -10.28 -1.92 -7.01
C LYS A 320 -10.66 -1.61 -5.56
N PRO A 321 -10.19 -0.50 -4.97
CA PRO A 321 -10.69 -0.05 -3.67
C PRO A 321 -12.14 0.44 -3.79
N ALA A 322 -12.73 0.80 -2.65
CA ALA A 322 -13.95 1.61 -2.63
C ALA A 322 -13.71 2.97 -3.33
N PRO A 323 -14.78 3.73 -3.68
CA PRO A 323 -14.64 4.97 -4.44
C PRO A 323 -13.63 5.96 -3.84
N ASP A 324 -12.59 6.28 -4.60
CA ASP A 324 -11.49 7.13 -4.18
C ASP A 324 -11.27 8.25 -5.22
N PRO A 325 -11.86 9.44 -5.01
CA PRO A 325 -11.69 10.57 -5.92
C PRO A 325 -10.24 11.08 -5.96
N VAL A 326 -9.44 10.82 -4.93
CA VAL A 326 -8.04 11.24 -4.85
C VAL A 326 -7.19 10.32 -5.73
N LEU A 327 -7.36 9.01 -5.63
CA LEU A 327 -6.73 8.06 -6.56
C LEU A 327 -7.16 8.32 -8.00
N LEU A 328 -8.45 8.61 -8.20
CA LEU A 328 -9.00 8.99 -9.50
C LEU A 328 -8.43 10.30 -10.05
N SER A 329 -7.74 11.12 -9.26
CA SER A 329 -7.06 12.32 -9.77
C SER A 329 -5.73 12.01 -10.44
N GLY A 330 -5.12 10.85 -10.11
CA GLY A 330 -3.82 10.44 -10.63
C GLY A 330 -3.89 9.33 -11.68
N VAL A 331 -4.93 8.49 -11.64
CA VAL A 331 -5.11 7.37 -12.55
C VAL A 331 -6.58 6.98 -12.67
N ASN A 332 -7.04 6.64 -13.88
CA ASN A 332 -8.36 6.05 -14.07
C ASN A 332 -8.38 4.58 -13.61
N TYR A 333 -8.46 4.36 -12.29
CA TYR A 333 -8.49 3.01 -11.71
C TYR A 333 -9.86 2.32 -11.85
N ILE A 334 -10.93 3.09 -12.10
CA ILE A 334 -12.31 2.58 -12.26
C ILE A 334 -12.47 1.94 -13.63
N ASN A 335 -12.02 2.62 -14.68
CA ASN A 335 -11.97 2.15 -16.07
C ASN A 335 -13.26 1.44 -16.55
N HIS A 336 -13.16 0.17 -16.98
CA HIS A 336 -14.23 -0.50 -17.72
C HIS A 336 -15.35 -1.03 -16.80
N PHE A 337 -16.50 -1.30 -17.43
CA PHE A 337 -17.72 -1.82 -16.82
C PHE A 337 -18.26 -0.99 -15.65
N SER A 338 -18.44 0.29 -15.96
CA SER A 338 -19.10 1.26 -15.09
C SER A 338 -20.54 1.47 -15.52
N LEU A 339 -21.44 1.55 -14.54
CA LEU A 339 -22.86 1.78 -14.71
C LEU A 339 -23.24 3.21 -14.35
N PHE A 340 -23.95 3.83 -15.26
CA PHE A 340 -24.38 5.21 -15.19
C PHE A 340 -25.91 5.31 -15.29
N ARG A 341 -26.52 6.24 -14.56
CA ARG A 341 -27.91 6.63 -14.76
C ARG A 341 -28.04 7.31 -16.11
N ARG A 342 -28.97 6.84 -16.95
CA ARG A 342 -29.20 7.38 -18.30
C ARG A 342 -29.51 8.87 -18.28
N GLU A 343 -30.41 9.30 -17.40
CA GLU A 343 -30.83 10.70 -17.28
C GLU A 343 -29.65 11.63 -16.97
N ARG A 344 -28.78 11.24 -16.04
CA ARG A 344 -27.60 12.03 -15.69
C ARG A 344 -26.58 12.06 -16.83
N LEU A 345 -26.36 10.94 -17.53
CA LEU A 345 -25.50 10.94 -18.72
C LEU A 345 -25.97 11.94 -19.77
N GLN A 346 -27.28 11.99 -20.01
CA GLN A 346 -27.89 12.94 -20.95
C GLN A 346 -27.70 14.39 -20.48
N GLN A 347 -27.91 14.66 -19.19
CA GLN A 347 -27.71 15.99 -18.59
C GLN A 347 -26.28 16.52 -18.73
N ILE A 348 -25.27 15.65 -18.64
CA ILE A 348 -23.85 16.06 -18.75
C ILE A 348 -23.31 16.04 -20.19
N GLY A 349 -24.15 15.72 -21.19
CA GLY A 349 -23.80 15.78 -22.60
C GLY A 349 -23.02 14.57 -23.15
N LEU A 350 -23.18 13.38 -22.56
CA LEU A 350 -22.56 12.11 -23.03
C LEU A 350 -21.01 12.19 -23.17
N LEU A 351 -20.42 11.44 -24.12
CA LEU A 351 -18.99 11.46 -24.42
C LEU A 351 -18.62 12.65 -25.30
N ARG A 352 -17.48 13.29 -25.00
CA ARG A 352 -16.96 14.43 -25.79
C ARG A 352 -16.00 13.95 -26.88
N PRO A 353 -16.22 14.32 -28.16
CA PRO A 353 -15.19 14.16 -29.19
C PRO A 353 -13.90 14.92 -28.82
N GLY A 354 -12.74 14.42 -29.26
CA GLY A 354 -11.44 15.01 -28.96
C GLY A 354 -10.71 14.40 -27.75
N PHE A 355 -11.38 13.54 -26.98
CA PHE A 355 -10.80 12.79 -25.86
C PHE A 355 -10.43 11.34 -26.22
N ASP A 356 -10.27 11.02 -27.51
CA ASP A 356 -9.99 9.65 -27.97
C ASP A 356 -8.79 9.01 -27.25
N GLY A 357 -8.99 7.79 -26.73
CA GLY A 357 -8.03 7.07 -25.89
C GLY A 357 -8.15 7.40 -24.39
N SER A 358 -8.95 8.39 -24.00
CA SER A 358 -9.26 8.75 -22.60
C SER A 358 -10.69 9.27 -22.42
N GLN A 359 -11.58 8.95 -23.36
CA GLN A 359 -12.98 9.39 -23.36
C GLN A 359 -13.75 8.88 -22.14
N ASP A 360 -13.41 7.69 -21.64
CA ASP A 360 -14.05 7.10 -20.45
C ASP A 360 -13.62 7.84 -19.19
N TYR A 361 -12.36 8.29 -19.14
CA TYR A 361 -11.85 9.05 -18.00
C TYR A 361 -12.45 10.46 -17.97
N ASP A 362 -12.56 11.12 -19.12
CA ASP A 362 -13.28 12.38 -19.27
C ASP A 362 -14.74 12.26 -18.78
N LEU A 363 -15.47 11.27 -19.31
CA LEU A 363 -16.85 11.05 -18.93
C LEU A 363 -16.99 10.80 -17.44
N LEU A 364 -16.15 9.92 -16.88
CA LEU A 364 -16.18 9.56 -15.47
C LEU A 364 -15.93 10.77 -14.57
N LEU A 365 -14.92 11.58 -14.86
CA LEU A 365 -14.60 12.78 -14.07
C LEU A 365 -15.77 13.78 -14.06
N ARG A 366 -16.42 13.99 -15.22
CA ARG A 366 -17.62 14.84 -15.32
C ARG A 366 -18.81 14.23 -14.60
N TYR A 367 -19.04 12.93 -14.78
CA TYR A 367 -20.20 12.24 -14.22
C TYR A 367 -20.19 12.21 -12.69
N LEU A 368 -19.03 11.97 -12.07
CA LEU A 368 -18.90 11.92 -10.61
C LEU A 368 -18.92 13.30 -9.95
N LYS A 369 -18.80 14.41 -10.71
CA LYS A 369 -18.81 15.77 -10.15
C LYS A 369 -20.12 16.08 -9.43
N GLY A 370 -20.03 16.32 -8.12
CA GLY A 370 -21.16 16.71 -7.28
C GLY A 370 -22.07 15.56 -6.86
N LEU A 371 -21.69 14.30 -7.09
CA LEU A 371 -22.37 13.16 -6.47
C LEU A 371 -21.95 13.00 -5.02
N ALA A 372 -22.88 12.57 -4.16
CA ALA A 372 -22.56 12.19 -2.79
C ALA A 372 -21.82 10.84 -2.78
N ASP A 373 -20.74 10.75 -2.01
CA ASP A 373 -19.86 9.57 -1.92
C ASP A 373 -20.62 8.27 -1.60
N GLU A 374 -21.71 8.36 -0.84
CA GLU A 374 -22.55 7.23 -0.44
C GLU A 374 -23.39 6.65 -1.61
N THR A 375 -23.61 7.44 -2.66
CA THR A 375 -24.36 7.02 -3.87
C THR A 375 -23.46 6.42 -4.95
N ILE A 376 -22.15 6.40 -4.72
CA ILE A 376 -21.14 5.86 -5.62
C ILE A 376 -20.71 4.53 -5.03
N LEU A 377 -21.00 3.42 -5.72
CA LEU A 377 -20.73 2.08 -5.21
C LEU A 377 -19.67 1.36 -6.04
N HIS A 378 -18.87 0.58 -5.34
CA HIS A 378 -18.02 -0.46 -5.89
C HIS A 378 -18.66 -1.81 -5.57
N LEU A 379 -18.89 -2.64 -6.58
CA LEU A 379 -19.21 -4.05 -6.40
C LEU A 379 -17.92 -4.86 -6.61
N PRO A 380 -17.33 -5.48 -5.55
CA PRO A 380 -16.09 -6.24 -5.62
C PRO A 380 -16.27 -7.61 -6.28
N TYR A 381 -16.87 -7.61 -7.47
CA TYR A 381 -17.14 -8.75 -8.33
C TYR A 381 -16.43 -8.54 -9.66
N PRO A 382 -15.64 -9.52 -10.15
CA PRO A 382 -14.95 -9.41 -11.42
C PRO A 382 -15.94 -9.61 -12.59
N ALA A 383 -16.75 -8.59 -12.86
CA ALA A 383 -17.91 -8.64 -13.75
C ALA A 383 -17.56 -8.50 -15.25
N TYR A 384 -16.31 -8.12 -15.54
CA TYR A 384 -15.81 -7.81 -16.87
C TYR A 384 -14.53 -8.59 -17.17
N TRP A 385 -14.45 -9.22 -18.33
CA TRP A 385 -13.22 -9.88 -18.79
C TRP A 385 -12.56 -9.01 -19.84
N TRP A 386 -11.49 -8.33 -19.42
CA TRP A 386 -10.68 -7.44 -20.23
C TRP A 386 -9.60 -8.21 -20.97
N ARG A 387 -9.73 -8.31 -22.28
CA ARG A 387 -8.78 -8.95 -23.18
C ARG A 387 -7.58 -8.04 -23.40
N ARG A 388 -6.39 -8.52 -23.01
CA ARG A 388 -5.13 -7.80 -23.22
C ARG A 388 -4.23 -8.54 -24.20
N THR A 389 -4.40 -8.22 -25.49
CA THR A 389 -3.51 -8.67 -26.58
C THR A 389 -2.32 -7.74 -26.83
N GLY A 390 -2.27 -6.62 -26.10
CA GLY A 390 -1.22 -5.61 -26.22
C GLY A 390 -1.43 -4.57 -27.32
N GLN A 391 -2.52 -4.64 -28.08
CA GLN A 391 -2.78 -3.78 -29.25
C GLN A 391 -3.87 -2.70 -29.05
N THR A 392 -4.17 -2.31 -27.81
CA THR A 392 -5.24 -1.33 -27.50
C THR A 392 -4.97 0.04 -28.14
N TYR A 393 -6.04 0.79 -28.46
CA TYR A 393 -5.93 2.13 -29.05
C TYR A 393 -5.07 3.08 -28.20
N SER A 394 -5.30 3.11 -26.89
CA SER A 394 -4.55 3.95 -25.94
C SER A 394 -3.06 3.62 -25.91
N ARG A 395 -2.67 2.35 -26.11
CA ARG A 395 -1.25 1.98 -26.24
C ARG A 395 -0.64 2.47 -27.55
N LYS A 396 -1.39 2.37 -28.67
CA LYS A 396 -0.92 2.86 -29.98
C LYS A 396 -0.78 4.39 -30.00
N PHE A 397 -1.64 5.10 -29.28
CA PHE A 397 -1.70 6.57 -29.25
C PHE A 397 -1.48 7.14 -27.85
N ILE A 398 -0.51 6.59 -27.10
CA ILE A 398 -0.31 6.88 -25.68
C ILE A 398 -0.12 8.36 -25.35
N VAL A 399 0.62 9.10 -26.20
CA VAL A 399 0.84 10.54 -25.99
C VAL A 399 -0.46 11.32 -26.09
N ARG A 400 -1.27 11.05 -27.12
CA ARG A 400 -2.55 11.72 -27.35
C ARG A 400 -3.56 11.38 -26.24
N ALA A 401 -3.64 10.10 -25.85
CA ALA A 401 -4.48 9.67 -24.74
C ALA A 401 -4.08 10.37 -23.43
N THR A 402 -2.78 10.40 -23.12
CA THR A 402 -2.26 11.07 -21.91
C THR A 402 -2.59 12.57 -21.88
N GLN A 403 -2.46 13.26 -23.02
CA GLN A 403 -2.83 14.67 -23.13
C GLN A 403 -4.33 14.90 -22.95
N ALA A 404 -5.17 14.05 -23.54
CA ALA A 404 -6.62 14.09 -23.35
C ALA A 404 -7.02 13.87 -21.87
N ALA A 405 -6.40 12.90 -21.20
CA ALA A 405 -6.61 12.67 -19.76
C ALA A 405 -6.23 13.89 -18.91
N ARG A 406 -5.07 14.51 -19.18
CA ARG A 406 -4.63 15.72 -18.47
C ARG A 406 -5.57 16.90 -18.73
N GLN A 407 -6.10 17.04 -19.94
CA GLN A 407 -7.11 18.05 -20.24
C GLN A 407 -8.42 17.80 -19.47
N ALA A 408 -8.88 16.55 -19.36
CA ALA A 408 -10.08 16.22 -18.60
C ALA A 408 -9.92 16.51 -17.10
N LEU A 409 -8.74 16.19 -16.53
CA LEU A 409 -8.40 16.53 -15.16
C LEU A 409 -8.33 18.06 -14.94
N LYS A 410 -7.75 18.79 -15.90
CA LYS A 410 -7.73 20.25 -15.87
C LYS A 410 -9.14 20.82 -15.84
N ASP A 411 -10.03 20.33 -16.70
CA ASP A 411 -11.45 20.72 -16.72
C ASP A 411 -12.16 20.39 -15.38
N ARG A 412 -11.80 19.26 -14.74
CA ARG A 412 -12.41 18.80 -13.49
C ARG A 412 -12.04 19.67 -12.29
N TYR A 413 -10.77 20.04 -12.19
CA TYR A 413 -10.18 20.67 -11.00
C TYR A 413 -9.97 22.18 -11.13
N SER A 414 -10.09 22.75 -12.34
CA SER A 414 -10.11 24.20 -12.49
C SER A 414 -11.42 24.77 -11.93
N THR A 415 -11.33 25.89 -11.22
CA THR A 415 -12.48 26.67 -10.75
C THR A 415 -12.38 28.10 -11.26
N GLU A 416 -13.47 28.86 -11.17
CA GLU A 416 -13.48 30.26 -11.59
C GLU A 416 -12.38 31.05 -10.86
N GLY A 417 -11.48 31.68 -11.62
CA GLY A 417 -10.34 32.42 -11.08
C GLY A 417 -9.18 31.58 -10.53
N LYS A 418 -9.25 30.23 -10.53
CA LYS A 418 -8.17 29.33 -10.09
C LYS A 418 -7.97 28.17 -11.07
N PRO A 419 -7.16 28.36 -12.13
CA PRO A 419 -6.85 27.28 -13.06
C PRO A 419 -6.00 26.21 -12.37
N ALA A 420 -6.33 24.93 -12.57
CA ALA A 420 -5.45 23.83 -12.19
C ALA A 420 -4.44 23.55 -13.31
N SER A 421 -3.21 23.16 -12.96
CA SER A 421 -2.28 22.53 -13.90
C SER A 421 -2.20 21.03 -13.65
N VAL A 422 -1.94 20.27 -14.71
CA VAL A 422 -1.85 18.81 -14.63
C VAL A 422 -0.61 18.34 -15.38
N GLY A 423 0.31 17.74 -14.65
CA GLY A 423 1.58 17.22 -15.15
C GLY A 423 1.70 15.70 -15.02
N PRO A 424 2.87 15.14 -15.36
CA PRO A 424 3.20 13.76 -14.99
C PRO A 424 3.24 13.60 -13.47
N ALA A 425 2.91 12.40 -13.00
CA ALA A 425 3.18 11.97 -11.62
C ALA A 425 4.61 11.42 -11.50
N LEU A 426 4.82 10.33 -10.74
CA LEU A 426 6.12 9.64 -10.73
C LEU A 426 6.40 8.85 -12.02
N THR A 427 5.43 8.78 -12.95
CA THR A 427 5.62 8.26 -14.30
C THR A 427 4.92 9.15 -15.33
N GLU A 428 5.36 9.09 -16.58
CA GLU A 428 4.86 9.94 -17.67
C GLU A 428 3.37 9.76 -17.97
N THR A 429 2.84 8.55 -17.81
CA THR A 429 1.44 8.24 -18.16
C THR A 429 0.47 8.45 -16.99
N LEU A 430 0.99 8.67 -15.78
CA LEU A 430 0.20 8.99 -14.59
C LEU A 430 0.14 10.51 -14.39
N HIS A 431 -0.77 10.97 -13.54
CA HIS A 431 -1.11 12.39 -13.45
C HIS A 431 -0.90 12.96 -12.05
N LYS A 432 -0.36 14.18 -12.00
CA LYS A 432 -0.34 15.00 -10.80
C LYS A 432 -1.14 16.27 -11.08
N VAL A 433 -2.18 16.50 -10.28
CA VAL A 433 -2.92 17.76 -10.29
C VAL A 433 -2.22 18.71 -9.34
N ASP A 434 -1.81 19.88 -9.84
CA ASP A 434 -1.25 20.94 -9.02
C ASP A 434 -2.33 21.98 -8.75
N PHE A 435 -2.74 22.07 -7.49
CA PHE A 435 -3.63 23.12 -7.02
C PHE A 435 -2.80 24.39 -6.84
N ALA A 436 -3.09 25.43 -7.63
CA ALA A 436 -2.48 26.74 -7.45
C ALA A 436 -2.86 27.27 -6.05
N ALA A 437 -1.92 27.30 -5.13
CA ALA A 437 -2.10 27.91 -3.82
C ALA A 437 -2.02 29.43 -3.97
N ASN A 438 -3.13 30.13 -3.76
CA ASN A 438 -3.13 31.59 -3.71
C ASN A 438 -2.66 32.10 -2.34
N ASP A 439 -2.89 31.31 -1.27
CA ASP A 439 -2.48 31.62 0.10
C ASP A 439 -1.88 30.36 0.74
N TRP A 440 -0.67 30.49 1.30
CA TRP A 440 -0.03 29.42 2.07
C TRP A 440 -0.32 29.62 3.56
N PRO A 441 -1.23 28.85 4.17
CA PRO A 441 -1.63 29.04 5.56
C PRO A 441 -0.46 28.77 6.52
N MET A 442 -0.43 29.44 7.67
CA MET A 442 0.60 29.20 8.68
C MET A 442 0.48 27.77 9.25
N ILE A 443 1.58 27.04 9.29
CA ILE A 443 1.61 25.66 9.83
C ILE A 443 2.31 25.65 11.19
N SER A 444 1.69 25.05 12.21
CA SER A 444 2.37 24.75 13.48
C SER A 444 2.96 23.34 13.43
N ILE A 445 4.27 23.25 13.41
CA ILE A 445 5.02 21.99 13.40
C ILE A 445 5.27 21.57 14.84
N ILE A 446 4.76 20.40 15.23
CA ILE A 446 4.82 19.87 16.58
C ILE A 446 5.80 18.70 16.58
N ILE A 447 6.88 18.83 17.35
CA ILE A 447 7.96 17.83 17.42
C ILE A 447 8.09 17.31 18.85
N PRO A 448 7.57 16.12 19.17
CA PRO A 448 7.90 15.43 20.42
C PRO A 448 9.39 15.05 20.42
N SER A 449 10.09 15.37 21.51
CA SER A 449 11.53 15.10 21.62
C SER A 449 11.90 14.65 23.03
N ARG A 450 13.02 13.93 23.13
CA ARG A 450 13.78 13.71 24.35
C ARG A 450 15.16 13.20 23.97
N ASP A 451 16.21 13.75 24.58
CA ASP A 451 17.61 13.32 24.55
C ASP A 451 18.00 12.63 23.22
N SER A 452 18.43 13.38 22.21
CA SER A 452 18.94 12.84 20.93
C SER A 452 19.48 13.99 20.08
N TYR A 453 20.62 14.57 20.47
CA TYR A 453 21.17 15.76 19.82
C TYR A 453 21.23 15.66 18.29
N ASP A 454 21.77 14.56 17.75
CA ASP A 454 21.94 14.40 16.31
C ASP A 454 20.62 14.35 15.53
N LEU A 455 19.58 13.74 16.10
CA LEU A 455 18.26 13.65 15.48
C LEU A 455 17.57 15.01 15.49
N ILE A 456 17.45 15.63 16.67
CA ILE A 456 16.73 16.91 16.80
C ILE A 456 17.45 18.04 16.05
N ARG A 457 18.80 18.05 16.07
CA ARG A 457 19.58 19.01 15.27
C ARG A 457 19.31 18.86 13.79
N ARG A 458 19.26 17.62 13.28
CA ARG A 458 19.02 17.35 11.86
C ARG A 458 17.65 17.87 11.43
N ILE A 459 16.58 17.48 12.12
CA ILE A 459 15.23 17.88 11.73
C ILE A 459 15.00 19.38 11.88
N LEU A 460 15.55 20.03 12.91
CA LEU A 460 15.45 21.49 13.05
C LEU A 460 16.17 22.19 11.91
N ARG A 461 17.42 21.81 11.60
CA ARG A 461 18.13 22.33 10.43
C ARG A 461 17.32 22.13 9.15
N ASP A 462 16.80 20.94 8.92
CA ASP A 462 16.07 20.62 7.69
C ASP A 462 14.75 21.40 7.56
N VAL A 463 14.02 21.63 8.66
CA VAL A 463 12.81 22.44 8.67
C VAL A 463 13.13 23.92 8.36
N PHE A 464 14.17 24.49 8.96
CA PHE A 464 14.50 25.91 8.79
C PHE A 464 15.28 26.21 7.49
N GLU A 465 16.16 25.30 7.06
CA GLU A 465 17.08 25.53 5.93
C GLU A 465 16.65 24.77 4.67
N ASN A 466 15.98 23.63 4.80
CA ASN A 466 15.64 22.72 3.68
C ASN A 466 14.14 22.62 3.39
N THR A 467 13.35 23.62 3.77
CA THR A 467 11.91 23.69 3.48
C THR A 467 11.56 25.00 2.80
N ASP A 468 10.83 24.95 1.68
CA ASP A 468 10.49 26.14 0.88
C ASP A 468 9.09 26.72 1.19
N TYR A 469 8.55 26.38 2.36
CA TYR A 469 7.23 26.82 2.81
C TYR A 469 7.30 28.18 3.50
N PRO A 470 6.46 29.17 3.12
CA PRO A 470 6.70 30.56 3.51
C PRO A 470 6.28 30.89 4.95
N SER A 471 5.39 30.13 5.57
CA SER A 471 4.79 30.51 6.87
C SER A 471 4.61 29.31 7.79
N PHE A 472 5.48 29.19 8.80
CA PHE A 472 5.39 28.12 9.80
C PHE A 472 5.96 28.56 11.14
N GLU A 473 5.61 27.83 12.20
CA GLU A 473 6.30 27.85 13.48
C GLU A 473 6.66 26.43 13.90
N VAL A 474 7.68 26.30 14.75
CA VAL A 474 8.15 25.02 15.28
C VAL A 474 8.00 25.01 16.79
N ILE A 475 7.27 24.03 17.30
CA ILE A 475 7.01 23.80 18.71
C ILE A 475 7.58 22.44 19.07
N VAL A 476 8.72 22.44 19.76
CA VAL A 476 9.29 21.23 20.32
C VAL A 476 8.67 20.97 21.69
N VAL A 477 8.01 19.82 21.86
CA VAL A 477 7.47 19.37 23.14
C VAL A 477 8.40 18.31 23.69
N ASP A 478 9.26 18.72 24.61
CA ASP A 478 10.37 17.92 25.08
C ASP A 478 10.07 17.27 26.45
N ASN A 479 10.26 15.95 26.52
CA ASN A 479 9.96 15.14 27.71
C ASN A 479 11.11 15.11 28.73
N GLY A 480 11.69 16.28 29.02
CA GLY A 480 12.67 16.49 30.08
C GLY A 480 14.08 16.06 29.71
N SER A 481 14.55 16.48 28.53
CA SER A 481 15.93 16.33 28.08
C SER A 481 16.91 16.89 29.10
N THR A 482 17.99 16.15 29.32
CA THR A 482 19.09 16.50 30.24
C THR A 482 20.42 16.64 29.53
N ASP A 483 20.50 16.24 28.26
CA ASP A 483 21.67 16.45 27.41
C ASP A 483 21.99 17.96 27.26
N PRO A 484 23.16 18.43 27.72
CA PRO A 484 23.55 19.84 27.61
C PRO A 484 23.59 20.34 26.16
N LEU A 485 23.91 19.48 25.19
CA LEU A 485 23.97 19.86 23.78
C LEU A 485 22.57 20.14 23.22
N VAL A 486 21.56 19.36 23.62
CA VAL A 486 20.16 19.58 23.24
C VAL A 486 19.64 20.88 23.83
N LEU A 487 19.91 21.15 25.11
CA LEU A 487 19.47 22.38 25.77
C LEU A 487 20.14 23.62 25.18
N ALA A 488 21.44 23.54 24.88
CA ALA A 488 22.16 24.61 24.19
C ALA A 488 21.60 24.87 22.79
N LEU A 489 21.28 23.81 22.04
CA LEU A 489 20.64 23.91 20.72
C LEU A 489 19.28 24.63 20.80
N TYR A 490 18.44 24.29 21.78
CA TYR A 490 17.14 24.94 21.95
C TYR A 490 17.28 26.43 22.30
N ALA A 491 18.25 26.79 23.15
CA ALA A 491 18.53 28.19 23.48
C ALA A 491 19.00 28.99 22.26
N ASP A 492 19.89 28.41 21.46
CA ASP A 492 20.37 28.99 20.21
C ASP A 492 19.24 29.22 19.20
N TYR A 493 18.39 28.21 18.97
CA TYR A 493 17.25 28.31 18.07
C TYR A 493 16.19 29.30 18.55
N THR A 494 15.94 29.38 19.86
CA THR A 494 15.00 30.36 20.45
C THR A 494 15.48 31.79 20.24
N THR A 495 16.80 32.01 20.25
CA THR A 495 17.41 33.32 20.02
C THR A 495 17.44 33.66 18.53
N THR A 496 17.72 32.67 17.68
CA THR A 496 17.92 32.85 16.23
C THR A 496 16.60 32.93 15.46
N TYR A 497 15.58 32.15 15.85
CA TYR A 497 14.34 32.00 15.09
C TYR A 497 13.13 32.44 15.92
N PRO A 498 12.44 33.55 15.57
CA PRO A 498 11.29 34.06 16.33
C PRO A 498 10.05 33.16 16.25
N ASN A 499 10.04 32.24 15.29
CA ASN A 499 9.00 31.23 15.08
C ASN A 499 9.39 29.86 15.65
N PHE A 500 10.41 29.78 16.52
CA PHE A 500 10.77 28.57 17.25
C PHE A 500 10.40 28.67 18.74
N ARG A 501 9.97 27.55 19.33
CA ARG A 501 9.76 27.40 20.77
C ARG A 501 10.05 25.96 21.21
N ALA A 502 10.70 25.80 22.36
CA ALA A 502 10.86 24.51 23.02
C ALA A 502 10.24 24.53 24.42
N GLU A 503 9.44 23.51 24.74
CA GLU A 503 8.83 23.27 26.04
C GLU A 503 9.45 22.06 26.69
N VAL A 504 10.42 22.27 27.58
CA VAL A 504 11.15 21.20 28.28
C VAL A 504 10.48 20.92 29.62
N LYS A 505 9.84 19.76 29.75
CA LYS A 505 9.23 19.34 31.01
C LYS A 505 9.34 17.83 31.21
N ALA A 506 10.01 17.43 32.28
CA ALA A 506 10.10 16.03 32.66
C ALA A 506 8.73 15.49 33.10
N GLU A 507 8.27 14.43 32.43
CA GLU A 507 7.05 13.70 32.79
C GLU A 507 7.10 12.23 32.37
N THR A 508 6.10 11.46 32.78
CA THR A 508 5.91 10.10 32.26
C THR A 508 5.59 10.17 30.77
N PHE A 509 6.41 9.49 29.97
CA PHE A 509 6.29 9.52 28.52
C PHE A 509 4.89 9.10 28.05
N ASN A 510 4.26 9.99 27.30
CA ASN A 510 2.98 9.79 26.64
C ASN A 510 2.99 10.64 25.37
N PHE A 511 3.04 9.96 24.23
CA PHE A 511 3.14 10.59 22.92
C PHE A 511 1.90 11.43 22.62
N ALA A 512 0.70 10.88 22.83
CA ALA A 512 -0.57 11.59 22.62
C ALA A 512 -0.65 12.88 23.45
N ARG A 513 -0.15 12.86 24.69
CA ARG A 513 -0.09 14.06 25.55
C ARG A 513 0.90 15.09 25.03
N ALA A 514 2.06 14.67 24.55
CA ALA A 514 3.04 15.59 23.95
C ALA A 514 2.42 16.30 22.73
N ILE A 515 1.70 15.55 21.87
CA ILE A 515 0.95 16.13 20.75
C ILE A 515 -0.13 17.10 21.22
N ASN A 516 -0.96 16.73 22.20
CA ASN A 516 -2.01 17.60 22.71
C ASN A 516 -1.46 18.92 23.29
N LYS A 517 -0.31 18.89 23.97
CA LYS A 517 0.37 20.10 24.44
C LYS A 517 0.84 20.97 23.30
N GLY A 518 1.47 20.37 22.29
CA GLY A 518 1.90 21.10 21.09
C GLY A 518 0.73 21.75 20.37
N MET A 519 -0.37 21.01 20.17
CA MET A 519 -1.60 21.52 19.55
C MET A 519 -2.25 22.64 20.37
N ALA A 520 -2.13 22.62 21.70
CA ALA A 520 -2.65 23.70 22.55
C ALA A 520 -1.80 24.99 22.47
N LEU A 521 -0.54 24.88 22.06
CA LEU A 521 0.38 26.02 21.87
C LEU A 521 0.40 26.52 20.42
N ALA A 522 -0.12 25.73 19.48
CA ALA A 522 -0.17 26.02 18.07
C ALA A 522 -0.99 27.28 17.77
N ARG A 523 -0.41 28.18 16.97
CA ARG A 523 -1.04 29.39 16.42
C ARG A 523 -1.36 29.27 14.93
N GLY A 524 -0.79 28.27 14.27
CA GLY A 524 -0.99 27.94 12.87
C GLY A 524 -2.42 27.56 12.58
N GLU A 525 -2.82 27.74 11.32
CA GLU A 525 -4.13 27.29 10.86
C GLU A 525 -4.20 25.77 10.87
N HIS A 526 -3.11 25.09 10.51
CA HIS A 526 -3.03 23.63 10.49
C HIS A 526 -1.88 23.15 11.37
N CYS A 527 -2.00 21.94 11.90
CA CYS A 527 -0.98 21.33 12.74
C CYS A 527 -0.27 20.22 11.96
N LEU A 528 1.06 20.25 11.94
CA LEU A 528 1.89 19.19 11.38
C LEU A 528 2.60 18.45 12.50
N LEU A 529 2.27 17.19 12.69
CA LEU A 529 3.03 16.30 13.57
C LEU A 529 4.26 15.82 12.82
N LEU A 530 5.41 15.95 13.46
CA LEU A 530 6.70 15.61 12.88
C LEU A 530 7.57 14.93 13.93
N ASN A 531 7.92 13.67 13.72
CA ASN A 531 8.86 13.00 14.62
C ASN A 531 10.25 13.65 14.54
N ASN A 532 11.01 13.53 15.63
CA ASN A 532 12.35 14.11 15.73
C ASN A 532 13.42 13.37 14.89
N ASP A 533 13.11 12.19 14.36
CA ASP A 533 13.98 11.30 13.58
C ASP A 533 13.64 11.29 12.08
N ILE A 534 13.00 12.36 11.61
CA ILE A 534 12.74 12.61 10.19
C ILE A 534 13.92 13.33 9.54
N GLU A 535 14.15 13.06 8.26
CA GLU A 535 15.09 13.78 7.40
C GLU A 535 14.42 14.16 6.09
N VAL A 536 14.53 15.44 5.73
CA VAL A 536 13.91 16.01 4.53
C VAL A 536 14.72 15.67 3.29
N ILE A 537 14.04 15.19 2.24
CA ILE A 537 14.68 14.87 0.94
C ILE A 537 14.50 16.03 -0.05
N ASP A 538 13.27 16.53 -0.20
CA ASP A 538 12.92 17.57 -1.16
C ASP A 538 12.32 18.79 -0.44
N ARG A 539 12.70 20.01 -0.86
CA ARG A 539 12.32 21.25 -0.15
C ARG A 539 10.83 21.58 -0.24
N SER A 540 10.12 21.05 -1.23
CA SER A 540 8.69 21.31 -1.50
C SER A 540 7.73 20.39 -0.73
N TRP A 541 8.26 19.47 0.08
CA TRP A 541 7.49 18.45 0.80
C TRP A 541 6.27 19.01 1.57
N MET A 542 6.42 20.16 2.25
CA MET A 542 5.35 20.76 3.05
C MET A 542 4.29 21.42 2.17
N LYS A 543 4.68 22.06 1.06
CA LYS A 543 3.74 22.59 0.06
C LYS A 543 2.90 21.48 -0.52
N GLU A 544 3.50 20.33 -0.80
CA GLU A 544 2.79 19.15 -1.28
C GLU A 544 1.76 18.65 -0.25
N LEU A 545 2.15 18.51 1.02
CA LEU A 545 1.22 18.11 2.09
C LEU A 545 0.03 19.07 2.19
N VAL A 546 0.29 20.38 2.19
CA VAL A 546 -0.76 21.42 2.28
C VAL A 546 -1.64 21.43 1.03
N SER A 547 -1.07 21.25 -0.17
CA SER A 547 -1.84 21.22 -1.42
C SER A 547 -2.92 20.14 -1.42
N CYS A 548 -2.68 19.01 -0.74
CA CYS A 548 -3.63 17.90 -0.62
C CYS A 548 -4.89 18.27 0.18
N LEU A 549 -4.86 19.35 0.98
CA LEU A 549 -6.05 19.86 1.66
C LEU A 549 -7.07 20.49 0.68
N SER A 550 -6.68 20.72 -0.58
CA SER A 550 -7.58 21.23 -1.64
C SER A 550 -8.56 20.16 -2.15
N TYR A 551 -8.32 18.87 -1.87
CA TYR A 551 -9.30 17.84 -2.17
C TYR A 551 -10.48 17.89 -1.21
N GLU A 552 -11.64 17.46 -1.68
CA GLU A 552 -12.88 17.51 -0.91
C GLU A 552 -12.78 16.66 0.38
N LYS A 553 -13.26 17.23 1.50
CA LYS A 553 -13.33 16.58 2.82
C LYS A 553 -11.99 16.11 3.40
N VAL A 554 -10.83 16.55 2.89
CA VAL A 554 -9.54 16.13 3.45
C VAL A 554 -9.31 16.77 4.81
N GLY A 555 -9.07 15.93 5.81
CA GLY A 555 -8.75 16.35 7.18
C GLY A 555 -7.33 16.00 7.61
N ILE A 556 -6.73 14.98 7.00
CA ILE A 556 -5.40 14.47 7.35
C ILE A 556 -4.61 14.23 6.07
N VAL A 557 -3.31 14.55 6.08
CA VAL A 557 -2.38 14.23 4.99
C VAL A 557 -1.11 13.57 5.55
N GLY A 558 -0.72 12.42 4.99
CA GLY A 558 0.51 11.71 5.33
C GLY A 558 1.50 11.69 4.17
N ALA A 559 2.79 11.70 4.50
CA ALA A 559 3.89 11.62 3.54
C ALA A 559 4.26 10.17 3.18
N LYS A 560 5.04 9.97 2.12
CA LYS A 560 5.79 8.74 1.90
C LYS A 560 7.05 8.74 2.75
N LEU A 561 7.27 7.66 3.50
CA LEU A 561 8.48 7.51 4.32
C LEU A 561 9.32 6.34 3.82
N LEU A 562 10.63 6.58 3.73
CA LEU A 562 11.64 5.59 3.40
C LEU A 562 12.48 5.28 4.64
N TYR A 563 12.90 4.02 4.76
CA TYR A 563 14.04 3.67 5.60
C TYR A 563 15.32 4.31 5.03
N PRO A 564 16.38 4.48 5.83
CA PRO A 564 17.68 5.00 5.35
C PRO A 564 18.28 4.19 4.20
N ASN A 565 17.92 2.90 4.08
CA ASN A 565 18.32 2.03 2.96
C ASN A 565 17.52 2.27 1.66
N GLY A 566 16.68 3.31 1.59
CA GLY A 566 15.89 3.68 0.43
C GLY A 566 14.65 2.82 0.18
N LYS A 567 14.32 1.86 1.07
CA LYS A 567 13.10 1.05 0.94
C LYS A 567 11.90 1.73 1.59
N ILE A 568 10.70 1.42 1.09
CA ILE A 568 9.44 1.92 1.63
C ILE A 568 9.26 1.45 3.07
N GLN A 569 8.99 2.41 3.96
CA GLN A 569 8.56 2.19 5.34
C GLN A 569 7.10 2.63 5.54
N HIS A 570 6.64 3.67 4.84
CA HIS A 570 5.25 4.12 4.92
C HIS A 570 4.69 4.46 3.55
N ALA A 571 3.67 3.69 3.18
CA ALA A 571 2.82 3.90 2.01
C ALA A 571 1.34 3.90 2.41
N GLY A 572 1.03 4.53 3.55
CA GLY A 572 -0.27 4.46 4.24
C GLY A 572 -0.40 3.28 5.22
N VAL A 573 -1.41 3.34 6.08
CA VAL A 573 -1.75 2.31 7.08
C VAL A 573 -3.15 1.77 6.78
N ILE A 574 -3.25 0.44 6.73
CA ILE A 574 -4.52 -0.28 6.56
C ILE A 574 -5.07 -0.66 7.92
N ALA A 575 -6.30 -0.24 8.21
CA ALA A 575 -7.04 -0.68 9.38
C ALA A 575 -7.64 -2.08 9.17
N GLY A 576 -7.76 -2.84 10.24
CA GLY A 576 -8.09 -4.27 10.22
C GLY A 576 -6.97 -5.20 9.77
N PHE A 577 -5.74 -4.69 9.61
CA PHE A 577 -4.58 -5.49 9.27
C PHE A 577 -4.23 -6.44 10.44
N GLY A 578 -4.40 -7.75 10.24
CA GLY A 578 -4.29 -8.76 11.30
C GLY A 578 -5.29 -8.54 12.45
N GLY A 579 -6.42 -7.89 12.18
CA GLY A 579 -7.40 -7.43 13.17
C GLY A 579 -6.98 -6.18 13.94
N LEU A 580 -5.90 -5.51 13.53
CA LEU A 580 -5.36 -4.28 14.13
C LEU A 580 -5.17 -3.22 13.04
N ALA A 581 -3.94 -2.75 12.82
CA ALA A 581 -3.56 -1.85 11.76
C ALA A 581 -2.09 -2.09 11.38
N GLY A 582 -1.73 -1.83 10.12
CA GLY A 582 -0.40 -2.14 9.60
C GLY A 582 -0.03 -1.36 8.36
N HIS A 583 1.28 -1.13 8.19
CA HIS A 583 1.84 -0.43 7.05
C HIS A 583 1.81 -1.30 5.79
N TRP A 584 1.39 -0.73 4.68
CA TRP A 584 1.37 -1.42 3.40
C TRP A 584 2.75 -1.36 2.73
N TYR A 585 3.15 -2.45 2.07
CA TYR A 585 4.34 -2.58 1.21
C TYR A 585 5.69 -2.23 1.86
N LEU A 586 5.82 -2.50 3.16
CA LEU A 586 7.10 -2.44 3.87
C LEU A 586 8.22 -3.17 3.11
N ASN A 587 9.41 -2.56 3.11
CA ASN A 587 10.65 -3.08 2.50
C ASN A 587 10.61 -3.23 0.97
N LYS A 588 9.59 -2.71 0.27
CA LYS A 588 9.62 -2.61 -1.19
C LYS A 588 10.58 -1.52 -1.65
N PRO A 589 11.12 -1.60 -2.88
CA PRO A 589 11.87 -0.51 -3.50
C PRO A 589 11.10 0.81 -3.45
N SER A 590 11.81 1.95 -3.34
CA SER A 590 11.19 3.27 -3.33
C SER A 590 10.33 3.55 -4.56
N ASP A 591 10.64 2.96 -5.71
CA ASP A 591 9.91 3.12 -6.98
C ASP A 591 8.83 2.05 -7.19
N PHE A 592 8.53 1.20 -6.20
CA PHE A 592 7.48 0.20 -6.33
C PHE A 592 6.10 0.85 -6.51
N GLY A 593 5.48 0.64 -7.68
CA GLY A 593 4.18 1.25 -8.02
C GLY A 593 2.97 0.66 -7.31
N GLY A 594 3.07 -0.59 -6.83
CA GLY A 594 1.92 -1.32 -6.27
C GLY A 594 0.82 -1.62 -7.30
N PRO A 595 -0.30 -2.22 -6.87
CA PRO A 595 -1.44 -2.51 -7.74
C PRO A 595 -1.96 -1.24 -8.41
N MET A 596 -2.24 -1.31 -9.71
CA MET A 596 -2.69 -0.17 -10.53
C MET A 596 -1.74 1.04 -10.51
N ASN A 597 -0.46 0.85 -10.14
CA ASN A 597 0.51 1.92 -9.89
C ASN A 597 0.06 2.96 -8.84
N ARG A 598 -0.81 2.58 -7.90
CA ARG A 598 -1.40 3.51 -6.93
C ARG A 598 -0.42 4.13 -5.93
N LEU A 599 0.81 3.62 -5.82
CA LEU A 599 1.88 4.20 -4.98
C LEU A 599 2.72 5.25 -5.71
N HIS A 600 2.43 5.48 -7.00
CA HIS A 600 3.03 6.54 -7.82
C HIS A 600 2.16 7.79 -7.90
N VAL A 601 0.98 7.77 -7.30
CA VAL A 601 0.00 8.86 -7.27
C VAL A 601 -0.55 9.03 -5.86
N ARG A 602 -1.23 10.16 -5.59
CA ARG A 602 -1.97 10.36 -4.34
C ARG A 602 -3.11 9.35 -4.26
N ASN A 603 -3.41 8.89 -3.05
CA ASN A 603 -4.59 8.07 -2.82
C ASN A 603 -5.18 8.36 -1.43
N SER A 604 -6.45 8.02 -1.28
CA SER A 604 -7.09 8.06 0.03
C SER A 604 -6.69 6.82 0.83
N MET A 605 -6.46 7.02 2.12
CA MET A 605 -6.28 5.98 3.12
C MET A 605 -7.28 6.18 4.26
N THR A 606 -7.48 5.19 5.11
CA THR A 606 -8.13 5.42 6.40
C THR A 606 -7.14 6.04 7.37
N CYS A 607 -5.92 5.48 7.43
CA CYS A 607 -4.89 5.85 8.39
C CYS A 607 -3.55 6.17 7.73
N VAL A 608 -2.81 7.08 8.37
CA VAL A 608 -1.40 7.36 8.09
C VAL A 608 -0.63 7.37 9.42
N THR A 609 0.69 7.25 9.36
CA THR A 609 1.49 7.29 10.60
C THR A 609 1.63 8.71 11.13
N GLY A 610 1.72 8.85 12.45
CA GLY A 610 2.00 10.12 13.12
C GLY A 610 3.40 10.68 12.89
N ALA A 611 4.30 9.96 12.21
CA ALA A 611 5.68 10.41 11.99
C ALA A 611 5.78 11.66 11.10
N VAL A 612 4.90 11.78 10.09
CA VAL A 612 4.68 12.99 9.30
C VAL A 612 3.19 13.07 8.97
N MET A 613 2.43 13.85 9.75
CA MET A 613 0.98 13.91 9.67
C MET A 613 0.47 15.35 9.77
N LEU A 614 -0.02 15.88 8.65
CA LEU A 614 -0.69 17.18 8.62
C LEU A 614 -2.16 17.00 8.98
N ILE A 615 -2.68 17.83 9.88
CA ILE A 615 -4.07 17.85 10.33
C ILE A 615 -4.65 19.22 10.06
N SER A 616 -5.75 19.27 9.30
CA SER A 616 -6.45 20.52 9.00
C SER A 616 -7.12 21.09 10.25
N LYS A 617 -7.36 22.41 10.25
CA LYS A 617 -8.03 23.11 11.35
C LYS A 617 -9.38 22.47 11.68
N THR A 618 -10.17 22.23 10.64
CA THR A 618 -11.53 21.72 10.74
C THR A 618 -11.56 20.29 11.27
N CYS A 619 -10.59 19.46 10.85
CA CYS A 619 -10.40 18.11 11.37
C CYS A 619 -10.02 18.15 12.86
N ALA A 620 -9.01 18.95 13.23
CA ALA A 620 -8.56 19.09 14.61
C ALA A 620 -9.69 19.54 15.55
N GLN A 621 -10.47 20.54 15.13
CA GLN A 621 -11.61 21.06 15.91
C GLN A 621 -12.72 20.03 16.09
N ARG A 622 -13.00 19.20 15.07
CA ARG A 622 -14.12 18.25 15.09
C ARG A 622 -13.77 16.91 15.72
N VAL A 623 -12.53 16.43 15.54
CA VAL A 623 -12.04 15.18 16.13
C VAL A 623 -11.62 15.37 17.58
N GLY A 624 -11.12 16.56 17.92
CA GLY A 624 -10.68 16.92 19.26
C GLY A 624 -9.28 16.37 19.58
N LYS A 625 -9.05 16.15 20.88
CA LYS A 625 -7.74 15.74 21.41
C LYS A 625 -7.36 14.30 21.02
N TRP A 626 -6.06 14.03 21.08
CA TRP A 626 -5.50 12.68 21.04
C TRP A 626 -5.82 11.96 22.36
N ASP A 627 -6.11 10.65 22.28
CA ASP A 627 -6.50 9.88 23.47
C ASP A 627 -5.28 9.48 24.30
N GLU A 628 -5.00 10.28 25.32
CA GLU A 628 -3.88 10.09 26.23
C GLU A 628 -4.01 8.85 27.13
N THR A 629 -5.22 8.29 27.26
CA THR A 629 -5.52 7.22 28.20
C THR A 629 -5.44 5.86 27.53
N ASN A 630 -6.10 5.72 26.37
CA ASN A 630 -6.22 4.45 25.68
C ASN A 630 -5.07 4.21 24.70
N PHE A 631 -4.41 5.26 24.20
CA PHE A 631 -3.35 5.19 23.18
C PHE A 631 -2.20 6.15 23.53
N SER A 632 -1.52 5.87 24.62
CA SER A 632 -0.42 6.70 25.12
C SER A 632 0.86 6.61 24.28
N VAL A 633 1.11 5.46 23.64
CA VAL A 633 2.39 5.18 22.97
C VAL A 633 2.18 4.59 21.58
N ALA A 634 1.43 3.50 21.44
CA ALA A 634 1.17 2.86 20.15
C ALA A 634 -0.26 3.10 19.67
N TYR A 635 -0.47 3.00 18.35
CA TYR A 635 -1.76 3.12 17.66
C TYR A 635 -2.53 4.43 17.88
N ASN A 636 -1.90 5.45 18.46
CA ASN A 636 -2.53 6.75 18.66
C ASN A 636 -2.86 7.46 17.35
N ASP A 637 -2.00 7.30 16.34
CA ASP A 637 -2.20 7.80 14.98
C ASP A 637 -3.35 7.07 14.30
N VAL A 638 -3.42 5.75 14.47
CA VAL A 638 -4.53 4.93 13.98
C VAL A 638 -5.86 5.32 14.65
N ASP A 639 -5.90 5.50 15.98
CA ASP A 639 -7.11 6.00 16.68
C ASP A 639 -7.56 7.34 16.09
N TYR A 640 -6.64 8.30 16.01
CA TYR A 640 -6.96 9.65 15.54
C TYR A 640 -7.48 9.63 14.09
N SER A 641 -6.81 8.91 13.20
CA SER A 641 -7.23 8.68 11.83
C SER A 641 -8.59 8.01 11.73
N MET A 642 -8.87 7.00 12.56
CA MET A 642 -10.17 6.32 12.57
C MET A 642 -11.30 7.21 13.11
N ARG A 643 -11.03 8.06 14.09
CA ARG A 643 -12.00 9.07 14.56
C ARG A 643 -12.25 10.14 13.48
N ALA A 644 -11.22 10.58 12.77
CA ALA A 644 -11.35 11.48 11.63
C ALA A 644 -12.20 10.85 10.51
N TYR A 645 -11.94 9.58 10.17
CA TYR A 645 -12.73 8.82 9.20
C TYR A 645 -14.21 8.75 9.63
N LYS A 646 -14.50 8.37 10.90
CA LYS A 646 -15.87 8.35 11.44
C LYS A 646 -16.54 9.73 11.44
N ALA A 647 -15.75 10.80 11.59
CA ALA A 647 -16.25 12.18 11.52
C ALA A 647 -16.48 12.69 10.08
N GLY A 648 -16.20 11.87 9.06
CA GLY A 648 -16.40 12.18 7.64
C GLY A 648 -15.21 12.87 6.97
N PHE A 649 -14.02 12.84 7.58
CA PHE A 649 -12.80 13.35 6.97
C PHE A 649 -12.05 12.27 6.22
N ARG A 650 -11.55 12.62 5.04
CA ARG A 650 -10.68 11.79 4.22
C ARG A 650 -9.23 12.00 4.65
N THR A 651 -8.47 10.91 4.72
CA THR A 651 -7.03 10.94 4.89
C THR A 651 -6.38 10.74 3.52
N VAL A 652 -5.46 11.62 3.13
CA VAL A 652 -4.70 11.50 1.87
C VAL A 652 -3.29 11.07 2.18
N TRP A 653 -2.79 10.07 1.46
CA TRP A 653 -1.37 9.76 1.40
C TRP A 653 -0.81 10.27 0.08
N THR A 654 0.32 10.99 0.13
CA THR A 654 0.97 11.53 -1.06
C THR A 654 2.39 10.98 -1.24
N PRO A 655 2.73 10.43 -2.43
CA PRO A 655 4.10 10.00 -2.73
C PRO A 655 5.03 11.16 -3.08
N PHE A 656 4.49 12.36 -3.28
CA PHE A 656 5.24 13.54 -3.73
C PHE A 656 5.85 14.33 -2.56
N ALA A 657 5.45 14.05 -1.31
CA ALA A 657 6.18 14.42 -0.11
C ALA A 657 6.89 13.15 0.39
N CYS A 658 8.18 13.02 0.07
CA CYS A 658 8.99 11.86 0.43
C CYS A 658 10.07 12.26 1.41
N LEU A 659 10.17 11.56 2.54
CA LEU A 659 11.16 11.82 3.60
C LEU A 659 11.79 10.51 4.08
N TYR A 660 12.96 10.60 4.69
CA TYR A 660 13.52 9.48 5.45
C TYR A 660 13.01 9.51 6.89
N HIS A 661 12.81 8.34 7.47
CA HIS A 661 12.46 8.18 8.87
C HIS A 661 13.38 7.12 9.50
N HIS A 662 14.22 7.58 10.43
CA HIS A 662 15.30 6.80 11.06
C HIS A 662 14.80 5.92 12.22
N GLU A 663 13.62 5.33 12.05
CA GLU A 663 12.86 4.58 13.05
C GLU A 663 13.73 3.62 13.89
N SER A 664 13.44 3.54 15.21
CA SER A 664 14.07 2.64 16.20
C SER A 664 15.35 3.13 16.91
N VAL A 665 15.81 4.36 16.70
CA VAL A 665 16.96 4.89 17.45
C VAL A 665 16.60 5.24 18.91
N SER A 666 15.38 5.72 19.20
CA SER A 666 15.03 6.28 20.53
C SER A 666 14.09 5.41 21.40
N ARG A 667 13.30 4.50 20.82
CA ARG A 667 12.18 3.84 21.55
C ARG A 667 12.51 2.50 22.22
N GLY A 668 13.51 1.74 21.75
CA GLY A 668 13.74 0.36 22.21
C GLY A 668 12.55 -0.57 21.92
N SER A 669 12.66 -1.88 22.22
CA SER A 669 11.63 -2.86 21.87
C SER A 669 10.49 -2.94 22.91
N ASP A 670 9.25 -3.06 22.45
CA ASP A 670 8.05 -3.26 23.29
C ASP A 670 7.85 -4.74 23.72
N LEU A 671 8.93 -5.53 23.69
CA LEU A 671 8.85 -6.99 23.79
C LEU A 671 8.93 -7.53 25.22
N LEU A 672 9.21 -6.68 26.22
CA LEU A 672 9.45 -7.11 27.61
C LEU A 672 8.76 -6.21 28.65
N GLY A 673 8.37 -6.82 29.78
CA GLY A 673 7.89 -6.11 30.98
C GLY A 673 6.60 -5.30 30.81
N GLU A 674 6.53 -4.15 31.48
CA GLU A 674 5.37 -3.23 31.48
C GLU A 674 5.07 -2.63 30.09
N ARG A 675 6.10 -2.51 29.23
CA ARG A 675 5.92 -2.01 27.84
C ARG A 675 5.08 -2.96 27.00
N LYS A 676 5.31 -4.26 27.14
CA LYS A 676 4.49 -5.29 26.49
C LYS A 676 3.05 -5.27 26.98
N LYS A 677 2.83 -5.18 28.31
CA LYS A 677 1.47 -5.10 28.89
C LYS A 677 0.70 -3.88 28.39
N ARG A 678 1.35 -2.71 28.33
CA ARG A 678 0.76 -1.50 27.74
C ARG A 678 0.42 -1.73 26.27
N PHE A 679 1.34 -2.25 25.47
CA PHE A 679 1.13 -2.49 24.04
C PHE A 679 -0.03 -3.47 23.78
N ASP A 680 -0.12 -4.55 24.56
CA ASP A 680 -1.23 -5.51 24.47
C ASP A 680 -2.58 -4.87 24.85
N ARG A 681 -2.60 -3.95 25.84
CA ARG A 681 -3.80 -3.17 26.18
C ARG A 681 -4.19 -2.20 25.06
N GLU A 682 -3.23 -1.49 24.46
CA GLU A 682 -3.50 -0.56 23.35
C GLU A 682 -4.06 -1.29 22.12
N LYS A 683 -3.60 -2.52 21.83
CA LYS A 683 -4.20 -3.38 20.79
C LYS A 683 -5.66 -3.71 21.10
N GLU A 684 -5.96 -4.08 22.34
CA GLU A 684 -7.32 -4.43 22.74
C GLU A 684 -8.25 -3.22 22.70
N ASN A 685 -7.75 -2.05 23.13
CA ASN A 685 -8.47 -0.78 22.98
C ASN A 685 -8.78 -0.48 21.52
N LEU A 686 -7.83 -0.70 20.60
CA LEU A 686 -8.06 -0.48 19.18
C LEU A 686 -9.20 -1.34 18.64
N ARG A 687 -9.20 -2.64 18.98
CA ARG A 687 -10.29 -3.57 18.62
C ARG A 687 -11.62 -3.12 19.20
N LYS A 688 -11.65 -2.78 20.50
CA LYS A 688 -12.87 -2.41 21.21
C LYS A 688 -13.48 -1.09 20.73
N LEU A 689 -12.66 -0.06 20.53
CA LEU A 689 -13.11 1.30 20.22
C LEU A 689 -13.39 1.50 18.72
N HIS A 690 -12.70 0.76 17.84
CA HIS A 690 -12.82 0.93 16.39
C HIS A 690 -13.29 -0.32 15.64
N GLY A 691 -13.52 -1.44 16.32
CA GLY A 691 -13.99 -2.67 15.68
C GLY A 691 -12.98 -3.23 14.67
N THR A 692 -11.68 -3.01 14.87
CA THR A 692 -10.66 -3.32 13.85
C THR A 692 -10.60 -4.80 13.46
N THR A 693 -11.08 -5.72 14.29
CA THR A 693 -11.12 -7.16 13.95
C THR A 693 -11.89 -7.40 12.64
N ASP A 694 -13.05 -6.76 12.49
CA ASP A 694 -13.98 -7.00 11.37
C ASP A 694 -14.03 -5.81 10.39
N PHE A 695 -13.33 -4.72 10.71
CA PHE A 695 -13.31 -3.51 9.89
C PHE A 695 -12.77 -3.79 8.48
N GLN A 696 -13.63 -3.58 7.47
CA GLN A 696 -13.26 -3.68 6.06
C GLN A 696 -12.83 -2.32 5.51
N ASP A 697 -11.53 -2.07 5.57
CA ASP A 697 -10.96 -0.79 5.15
C ASP A 697 -11.30 -0.44 3.68
N PRO A 698 -11.93 0.71 3.39
CA PRO A 698 -12.30 1.14 2.04
C PRO A 698 -11.09 1.33 1.11
N ALA A 699 -9.91 1.59 1.66
CA ALA A 699 -8.70 1.83 0.88
C ALA A 699 -8.12 0.54 0.26
N ILE A 700 -8.54 -0.65 0.70
CA ILE A 700 -8.08 -1.94 0.17
C ILE A 700 -9.25 -2.79 -0.33
N HIS A 701 -9.06 -3.48 -1.45
CA HIS A 701 -10.05 -4.42 -1.97
C HIS A 701 -10.19 -5.65 -1.03
N PRO A 702 -11.40 -6.18 -0.75
CA PRO A 702 -11.61 -7.28 0.21
C PRO A 702 -10.98 -8.62 -0.20
N GLY A 703 -10.73 -8.82 -1.48
CA GLY A 703 -9.98 -9.97 -2.04
C GLY A 703 -8.46 -9.89 -1.87
N TYR A 704 -7.93 -8.94 -1.10
CA TYR A 704 -6.53 -8.94 -0.67
C TYR A 704 -6.42 -9.40 0.78
N GLU A 705 -5.42 -10.26 1.05
CA GLU A 705 -5.08 -10.65 2.41
C GLU A 705 -4.73 -9.42 3.26
N ARG A 706 -5.16 -9.40 4.52
CA ARG A 706 -4.89 -8.29 5.46
C ARG A 706 -3.88 -8.62 6.55
N ASN A 707 -3.05 -9.65 6.38
CA ASN A 707 -2.10 -10.11 7.41
C ASN A 707 -0.62 -9.97 7.01
N HIS A 708 -0.32 -9.52 5.79
CA HIS A 708 1.04 -9.31 5.28
C HIS A 708 1.18 -7.98 4.57
N SER A 709 2.34 -7.31 4.73
CA SER A 709 2.60 -6.01 4.11
C SER A 709 2.64 -6.10 2.58
N THR A 710 2.89 -7.28 2.02
CA THR A 710 2.66 -7.56 0.60
C THR A 710 1.51 -8.56 0.51
N PRO A 711 0.26 -8.11 0.30
CA PRO A 711 -0.89 -8.99 0.35
C PRO A 711 -0.95 -9.89 -0.88
N SER A 712 -1.35 -11.14 -0.68
CA SER A 712 -1.75 -12.04 -1.75
C SER A 712 -3.27 -11.97 -1.98
N LEU A 713 -3.79 -12.74 -2.94
CA LEU A 713 -5.23 -12.90 -3.10
C LEU A 713 -5.83 -13.65 -1.90
N GLU A 714 -6.99 -13.21 -1.44
CA GLU A 714 -7.80 -13.88 -0.42
C GLU A 714 -9.07 -14.45 -1.08
N MET A 715 -9.36 -15.73 -0.85
CA MET A 715 -10.55 -16.37 -1.43
C MET A 715 -11.83 -15.75 -0.85
N PRO A 716 -12.82 -15.38 -1.67
CA PRO A 716 -14.12 -14.98 -1.16
C PRO A 716 -14.79 -16.17 -0.45
N LEU A 717 -15.35 -15.90 0.73
CA LEU A 717 -16.16 -16.88 1.48
C LEU A 717 -17.66 -16.71 1.22
N VAL A 718 -18.06 -15.51 0.80
CA VAL A 718 -19.43 -15.12 0.48
C VAL A 718 -19.43 -14.32 -0.80
N ALA A 719 -20.59 -14.24 -1.45
CA ALA A 719 -20.74 -13.43 -2.64
C ALA A 719 -20.46 -11.93 -2.35
N ALA A 720 -19.89 -11.26 -3.34
CA ALA A 720 -19.56 -9.84 -3.27
C ALA A 720 -20.77 -8.99 -2.86
N SER A 721 -20.55 -8.07 -1.93
CA SER A 721 -21.52 -7.05 -1.52
C SER A 721 -20.95 -5.68 -1.85
N ALA A 722 -21.81 -4.76 -2.31
CA ALA A 722 -21.39 -3.44 -2.71
C ALA A 722 -20.87 -2.62 -1.53
N ARG A 723 -19.97 -1.68 -1.84
CA ARG A 723 -19.31 -0.85 -0.84
C ARG A 723 -19.07 0.57 -1.33
N SER A 724 -19.03 1.49 -0.40
CA SER A 724 -18.82 2.92 -0.61
C SER A 724 -17.61 3.43 0.18
N TRP A 725 -17.30 4.71 -0.06
CA TRP A 725 -16.46 5.59 0.76
C TRP A 725 -16.63 5.37 2.27
N TRP A 726 -17.80 5.87 2.64
CA TRP A 726 -18.32 5.96 3.97
C TRP A 726 -19.32 4.83 4.13
N PRO A 727 -19.39 4.17 5.29
CA PRO A 727 -20.44 3.20 5.54
C PRO A 727 -21.80 3.90 5.40
N THR A 728 -22.75 3.23 4.75
CA THR A 728 -24.15 3.69 4.65
C THR A 728 -24.87 3.65 6.01
N GLU A 729 -24.30 2.97 7.01
CA GLU A 729 -24.68 3.07 8.42
C GLU A 729 -23.98 4.26 9.08
N ARG A 730 -24.41 5.48 8.74
CA ARG A 730 -24.19 6.64 9.61
C ARG A 730 -25.31 6.71 10.64
N LEU A 731 -25.13 6.06 11.79
CA LEU A 731 -25.68 6.51 13.07
C LEU A 731 -24.74 6.12 14.21
#